data_AF-A0A919LQN1-F1
#
_entry.id   AF-A0A919LQN1-F1
#
_cell.length_a   1.000
_cell.length_b   1.000
_cell.length_c   1.000
_cell.angle_alpha   90.00
_cell.angle_beta   90.00
_cell.angle_gamma   90.00
#
_symmetry.space_group_name_H-M   'P 1'
#
loop_
_entity.id
_entity.type
_entity.pdbx_description
1 polymer ?
#
loop_
_entity_poly.entity_id
_entity_poly.type
_entity_poly.pdbx_seq_one_letter_code
_entity_poly.pdbx_strand_id
1 'polypeptide(L)'
;MRTPRRRFLASIAITAALVAGGMPAAHAAAEQPSVKVTEDGTQPVFSYQDAIREYVNVESSVDSDGDGRKDLIRVDIIRPRESDEGLKVPVIMDESPYYDNLGRGNESERKTYDADGDPAKFPLFYDNYFVPRGYAVLQADMDGTTKSDGCPTSGGASDVLGGKAVVDWLNGRAKAFDADGKQVEASWTNGRTAMIGKSYDGTLANAVAATGVKGLETIVPISAISSWYDYSRMNGTLFTRGEEDGLADTVDTDPPAKCAAVQQQLAAGQDDATGDYNAFWAERDYRDGTVADVRKVHAAVFATQGLNDLNVKPSQFSTWWSALAEQGVPRKVWLSQYGHVDPFDYRRDAWVDTLHQWFDHWLWRVPNDILRRPRADVEIGPDQWVTQKDWPAPAAAPVTFHPGADGSLGLAAGSGTGTYTDTALAEDTAVSAPETTVPGRLAYTTPPLAHDLRLSGTPKVSLSVRLDKPTANLGALLVDYGTDTRVDYLGGGEGVKTLDTEDCHGESTAVDDACYRKVVTDTVTSDVNVVARGYLDAQNRLSLSRPAPLTPGRAYGVTWDTLPQDYTFKAGHRLALVLIGTDDDVQSEHATGATVSVALAGSGITLPVAPPARPASAEALFAPEHTWHGPARVDLPRPHRSFH
;
A
#
# COMPACT_ATOMS: atom_id res chain seq x y z
N MET A 1 12.95 107.50 9.90
CA MET A 1 12.11 106.30 9.68
C MET A 1 12.26 105.38 10.88
N ARG A 2 11.12 104.99 11.46
CA ARG A 2 10.90 104.05 12.58
C ARG A 2 11.48 104.40 13.96
N THR A 3 10.52 104.58 14.87
CA THR A 3 10.50 104.91 16.29
C THR A 3 10.88 103.72 17.21
N PRO A 4 11.06 103.93 18.54
CA PRO A 4 12.02 103.23 19.39
C PRO A 4 11.39 102.43 20.56
N ARG A 5 12.22 101.93 21.49
CA ARG A 5 12.05 101.72 22.97
C ARG A 5 12.53 100.34 23.44
N ARG A 6 13.56 100.25 24.28
CA ARG A 6 13.64 100.35 25.77
C ARG A 6 13.16 99.07 26.52
N ARG A 7 14.17 98.37 27.06
CA ARG A 7 14.33 97.68 28.38
C ARG A 7 13.09 97.17 29.12
N PHE A 8 13.16 95.94 29.66
CA PHE A 8 13.15 95.66 31.11
C PHE A 8 13.49 94.17 31.39
N LEU A 9 14.18 93.92 32.52
CA LEU A 9 14.46 92.61 33.13
C LEU A 9 13.22 92.08 33.85
N ALA A 10 13.00 90.76 33.84
CA ALA A 10 12.11 90.09 34.79
C ALA A 10 12.52 88.64 35.08
N SER A 11 12.45 88.32 36.37
CA SER A 11 12.77 87.10 37.11
C SER A 11 11.99 85.86 36.67
N ILE A 12 12.63 84.69 36.70
CA ILE A 12 11.99 83.38 36.48
C ILE A 12 11.64 82.77 37.84
N ALA A 13 10.35 82.47 38.04
CA ALA A 13 9.83 81.70 39.15
C ALA A 13 9.90 80.20 38.84
N ILE A 14 10.34 79.40 39.84
CA ILE A 14 10.36 77.93 39.78
C ILE A 14 9.04 77.42 40.37
N THR A 15 8.29 76.67 39.58
CA THR A 15 7.11 75.92 40.03
C THR A 15 7.46 74.43 40.01
N ALA A 16 7.40 73.79 41.17
CA ALA A 16 7.59 72.34 41.32
C ALA A 16 6.35 71.58 40.83
N ALA A 17 6.53 70.66 39.88
CA ALA A 17 5.52 69.69 39.47
C ALA A 17 5.92 68.29 39.95
N LEU A 18 5.04 67.65 40.72
CA LEU A 18 5.17 66.26 41.14
C LEU A 18 5.16 65.33 39.93
N VAL A 19 6.20 64.50 39.79
CA VAL A 19 6.20 63.35 38.88
C VAL A 19 5.64 62.16 39.66
N ALA A 20 4.40 61.78 39.35
CA ALA A 20 3.84 60.50 39.77
C ALA A 20 4.51 59.38 38.95
N GLY A 21 5.34 58.57 39.60
CA GLY A 21 5.93 57.38 39.02
C GLY A 21 4.88 56.28 38.85
N GLY A 22 4.32 56.15 37.65
CA GLY A 22 3.66 54.93 37.21
C GLY A 22 4.70 53.98 36.63
N MET A 23 5.01 52.89 37.33
CA MET A 23 5.72 51.77 36.71
C MET A 23 4.79 51.12 35.68
N PRO A 24 5.21 50.88 34.42
CA PRO A 24 4.44 50.04 33.53
C PRO A 24 4.50 48.62 34.10
N ALA A 25 3.34 48.06 34.44
CA ALA A 25 3.22 46.63 34.71
C ALA A 25 3.61 45.90 33.42
N ALA A 26 4.81 45.31 33.42
CA ALA A 26 5.19 44.35 32.41
C ALA A 26 4.20 43.18 32.51
N HIS A 27 3.21 43.17 31.61
CA HIS A 27 2.46 41.97 31.34
C HIS A 27 3.47 41.00 30.74
N ALA A 28 3.91 40.02 31.53
CA ALA A 28 4.55 38.83 30.98
C ALA A 28 3.54 38.23 30.02
N ALA A 29 3.77 38.37 28.71
CA ALA A 29 3.00 37.64 27.72
C ALA A 29 3.17 36.15 28.07
N ALA A 30 2.07 35.46 28.35
CA ALA A 30 2.10 34.01 28.49
C ALA A 30 2.75 33.45 27.22
N GLU A 31 3.79 32.63 27.39
CA GLU A 31 4.49 32.01 26.28
C GLU A 31 3.46 31.13 25.54
N GLN A 32 3.32 31.34 24.22
CA GLN A 32 2.36 30.56 23.46
C GLN A 32 2.76 29.08 23.48
N PRO A 33 1.80 28.15 23.60
CA PRO A 33 2.11 26.73 23.55
C PRO A 33 2.85 26.39 22.25
N SER A 34 3.91 25.58 22.37
CA SER A 34 4.75 25.20 21.23
C SER A 34 5.28 23.78 21.40
N VAL A 35 5.52 23.11 20.27
CA VAL A 35 6.18 21.80 20.27
C VAL A 35 7.62 21.92 20.77
N LYS A 36 8.06 20.93 21.54
CA LYS A 36 9.48 20.77 21.90
C LYS A 36 10.14 19.82 20.92
N VAL A 37 11.23 20.25 20.29
CA VAL A 37 12.00 19.44 19.33
C VAL A 37 13.40 19.19 19.89
N THR A 38 13.86 17.95 19.83
CA THR A 38 15.25 17.54 20.16
C THR A 38 15.90 16.87 18.96
N GLU A 39 17.08 16.25 19.15
CA GLU A 39 17.70 15.43 18.11
C GLU A 39 16.85 14.21 17.71
N ASP A 40 16.03 13.72 18.64
CA ASP A 40 15.10 12.60 18.45
C ASP A 40 13.74 13.05 17.88
N GLY A 41 13.62 14.32 17.45
CA GLY A 41 12.38 14.87 16.89
C GLY A 41 11.45 15.53 17.92
N THR A 42 10.18 15.68 17.57
CA THR A 42 9.13 16.22 18.46
C THR A 42 8.95 15.35 19.71
N GLN A 43 8.85 15.99 20.87
CA GLN A 43 8.82 15.33 22.17
C GLN A 43 7.41 15.29 22.77
N PRO A 44 7.07 14.25 23.56
CA PRO A 44 5.79 14.14 24.24
C PRO A 44 5.70 15.15 25.39
N VAL A 45 5.17 16.35 25.12
CA VAL A 45 5.05 17.44 26.10
C VAL A 45 3.60 17.85 26.35
N PHE A 46 2.65 17.30 25.60
CA PHE A 46 1.22 17.53 25.76
C PHE A 46 0.56 16.31 26.42
N SER A 47 -0.47 16.53 27.22
CA SER A 47 -1.16 15.46 27.96
C SER A 47 -2.14 14.71 27.06
N TYR A 48 -1.96 13.40 26.89
CA TYR A 48 -2.92 12.55 26.17
C TYR A 48 -4.26 12.40 26.92
N GLN A 49 -4.19 12.36 28.25
CA GLN A 49 -5.36 12.27 29.12
C GLN A 49 -6.25 13.50 29.01
N ASP A 50 -5.65 14.68 28.81
CA ASP A 50 -6.34 15.97 28.74
C ASP A 50 -6.67 16.43 27.31
N ALA A 51 -6.28 15.64 26.31
CA ALA A 51 -6.53 15.90 24.89
C ALA A 51 -8.02 16.08 24.60
N ILE A 52 -8.31 16.98 23.66
CA ILE A 52 -9.67 17.20 23.16
C ILE A 52 -10.02 16.03 22.26
N ARG A 53 -11.18 15.42 22.53
CA ARG A 53 -11.80 14.36 21.73
C ARG A 53 -13.16 14.89 21.28
N GLU A 54 -13.38 14.91 19.98
CA GLU A 54 -14.59 15.47 19.38
C GLU A 54 -14.85 14.78 18.04
N TYR A 55 -16.01 15.06 17.44
CA TYR A 55 -16.29 14.64 16.07
C TYR A 55 -16.94 15.74 15.25
N VAL A 56 -16.82 15.62 13.93
CA VAL A 56 -17.56 16.44 12.97
C VAL A 56 -18.08 15.57 11.82
N ASN A 57 -19.05 16.11 11.11
CA ASN A 57 -19.58 15.55 9.87
C ASN A 57 -19.19 16.46 8.70
N VAL A 58 -18.28 16.02 7.83
CA VAL A 58 -17.76 16.80 6.70
C VAL A 58 -18.62 16.58 5.46
N GLU A 59 -19.12 17.65 4.84
CA GLU A 59 -19.92 17.56 3.61
C GLU A 59 -19.03 17.25 2.40
N SER A 60 -19.27 16.11 1.75
CA SER A 60 -18.54 15.66 0.57
C SER A 60 -18.99 16.40 -0.72
N SER A 61 -18.44 15.99 -1.86
CA SER A 61 -18.90 16.47 -3.18
C SER A 61 -19.83 15.49 -3.90
N VAL A 62 -20.12 14.34 -3.31
CA VAL A 62 -20.89 13.25 -3.90
C VAL A 62 -22.24 13.06 -3.19
N ASP A 63 -23.13 12.37 -3.88
CA ASP A 63 -24.47 11.91 -3.44
C ASP A 63 -24.53 10.46 -3.93
N SER A 64 -23.91 9.56 -3.17
CA SER A 64 -23.62 8.20 -3.61
C SER A 64 -24.80 7.24 -3.43
N ASP A 65 -25.72 7.55 -2.51
CA ASP A 65 -26.96 6.80 -2.32
C ASP A 65 -28.15 7.35 -3.15
N GLY A 66 -28.01 8.55 -3.73
CA GLY A 66 -29.00 9.16 -4.62
C GLY A 66 -30.20 9.75 -3.90
N ASP A 67 -30.08 10.09 -2.61
CA ASP A 67 -31.15 10.69 -1.81
C ASP A 67 -31.40 12.19 -2.12
N GLY A 68 -30.52 12.82 -2.92
CA GLY A 68 -30.57 14.21 -3.32
C GLY A 68 -29.83 15.17 -2.38
N ARG A 69 -29.10 14.64 -1.39
CA ARG A 69 -28.21 15.35 -0.48
C ARG A 69 -26.78 14.89 -0.71
N LYS A 70 -25.84 15.69 -0.25
CA LYS A 70 -24.44 15.31 -0.30
C LYS A 70 -24.12 14.46 0.91
N ASP A 71 -23.28 13.47 0.71
CA ASP A 71 -22.87 12.56 1.76
C ASP A 71 -22.07 13.31 2.84
N LEU A 72 -22.37 13.02 4.11
CA LEU A 72 -21.63 13.51 5.25
C LEU A 72 -20.64 12.45 5.74
N ILE A 73 -19.37 12.81 5.80
CA ILE A 73 -18.28 11.95 6.26
C ILE A 73 -18.07 12.16 7.75
N ARG A 74 -18.24 11.11 8.56
CA ARG A 74 -17.92 11.13 9.99
C ARG A 74 -16.40 11.20 10.16
N VAL A 75 -15.95 12.16 10.96
CA VAL A 75 -14.54 12.34 11.31
C VAL A 75 -14.40 12.45 12.81
N ASP A 76 -13.80 11.41 13.42
CA ASP A 76 -13.42 11.42 14.83
C ASP A 76 -12.04 12.06 14.99
N ILE A 77 -11.92 12.99 15.94
CA ILE A 77 -10.77 13.86 16.11
C ILE A 77 -10.24 13.72 17.53
N ILE A 78 -8.93 13.53 17.66
CA ILE A 78 -8.21 13.75 18.91
C ILE A 78 -7.04 14.70 18.69
N ARG A 79 -6.92 15.72 19.53
CA ARG A 79 -5.89 16.77 19.39
C ARG A 79 -5.43 17.33 20.74
N PRO A 80 -4.20 17.87 20.83
CA PRO A 80 -3.71 18.52 22.04
C PRO A 80 -4.64 19.67 22.46
N ARG A 81 -4.92 19.81 23.76
CA ARG A 81 -5.79 20.87 24.29
C ARG A 81 -5.30 22.27 23.91
N GLU A 82 -3.98 22.43 23.88
CA GLU A 82 -3.28 23.66 23.54
C GLU A 82 -3.61 24.18 22.13
N SER A 83 -4.21 23.34 21.28
CA SER A 83 -4.67 23.77 19.96
C SER A 83 -5.88 24.73 20.00
N ASP A 84 -6.64 24.76 21.11
CA ASP A 84 -7.61 25.82 21.41
C ASP A 84 -6.96 27.08 22.02
N GLU A 85 -5.70 26.97 22.46
CA GLU A 85 -4.94 28.04 23.12
C GLU A 85 -3.93 28.72 22.17
N GLY A 86 -4.01 28.40 20.88
CA GLY A 86 -3.25 29.06 19.82
C GLY A 86 -2.22 28.18 19.11
N LEU A 87 -1.95 26.95 19.59
CA LEU A 87 -1.09 26.01 18.87
C LEU A 87 -1.75 25.54 17.58
N LYS A 88 -1.09 25.71 16.43
CA LYS A 88 -1.57 25.16 15.15
C LYS A 88 -0.90 23.84 14.83
N VAL A 89 -1.63 22.74 15.01
CA VAL A 89 -1.11 21.38 14.88
C VAL A 89 -1.31 20.85 13.46
N PRO A 90 -0.39 20.02 12.92
CA PRO A 90 -0.68 19.25 11.72
C PRO A 90 -1.58 18.05 12.04
N VAL A 91 -2.07 17.40 10.98
CA VAL A 91 -2.99 16.26 11.06
C VAL A 91 -2.33 14.99 10.53
N ILE A 92 -2.53 13.87 11.23
CA ILE A 92 -2.37 12.51 10.72
C ILE A 92 -3.78 11.91 10.59
N MET A 93 -4.17 11.51 9.40
CA MET A 93 -5.49 10.98 9.10
C MET A 93 -5.41 9.51 8.70
N ASP A 94 -6.23 8.68 9.32
CA ASP A 94 -6.50 7.30 8.91
C ASP A 94 -7.97 7.21 8.49
N GLU A 95 -8.18 7.15 7.17
CA GLU A 95 -9.51 6.96 6.58
C GLU A 95 -9.72 5.48 6.34
N SER A 96 -10.78 4.91 6.93
CA SER A 96 -11.00 3.47 6.89
C SER A 96 -12.46 3.11 6.71
N PRO A 97 -12.76 2.07 5.92
CA PRO A 97 -14.09 1.46 5.87
C PRO A 97 -14.33 0.43 6.99
N TYR A 98 -13.37 0.21 7.90
CA TYR A 98 -13.35 -0.98 8.78
C TYR A 98 -13.77 -0.80 10.23
N TYR A 99 -14.02 0.44 10.67
CA TYR A 99 -14.08 0.74 12.11
C TYR A 99 -15.19 0.00 12.86
N ASP A 100 -16.31 -0.36 12.20
CA ASP A 100 -17.44 -1.05 12.85
C ASP A 100 -17.48 -2.58 12.62
N ASN A 101 -16.79 -3.11 11.60
CA ASN A 101 -16.90 -4.52 11.20
C ASN A 101 -15.61 -5.35 11.44
N LEU A 102 -14.48 -4.98 10.86
CA LEU A 102 -13.23 -5.75 10.90
C LEU A 102 -12.26 -5.24 11.97
N GLY A 103 -12.40 -3.97 12.37
CA GLY A 103 -11.47 -3.32 13.28
C GLY A 103 -10.11 -3.05 12.62
N ARG A 104 -9.16 -2.55 13.41
CA ARG A 104 -7.81 -2.19 12.96
C ARG A 104 -6.72 -2.91 13.74
N GLY A 105 -5.59 -3.12 13.08
CA GLY A 105 -4.42 -3.76 13.67
C GLY A 105 -4.59 -5.27 13.89
N ASN A 106 -3.54 -5.89 14.40
CA ASN A 106 -3.48 -7.33 14.68
C ASN A 106 -4.48 -7.78 15.78
N GLU A 107 -4.92 -6.86 16.63
CA GLU A 107 -5.92 -7.09 17.68
C GLU A 107 -7.37 -6.75 17.28
N SER A 108 -7.61 -6.34 16.02
CA SER A 108 -8.92 -5.96 15.50
C SER A 108 -9.64 -4.91 16.37
N GLU A 109 -8.89 -3.91 16.82
CA GLU A 109 -9.40 -2.86 17.70
C GLU A 109 -10.46 -2.01 16.99
N ARG A 110 -11.46 -1.56 17.76
CA ARG A 110 -12.56 -0.73 17.25
C ARG A 110 -12.67 0.56 18.03
N LYS A 111 -13.24 1.56 17.37
CA LYS A 111 -13.61 2.82 18.01
C LYS A 111 -14.59 2.56 19.15
N THR A 112 -14.48 3.33 20.22
CA THR A 112 -15.51 3.40 21.25
C THR A 112 -15.89 4.84 21.50
N TYR A 113 -17.08 5.07 22.05
CA TYR A 113 -17.63 6.41 22.24
C TYR A 113 -18.14 6.56 23.67
N ASP A 114 -18.10 7.79 24.18
CA ASP A 114 -18.71 8.11 25.47
C ASP A 114 -20.23 8.36 25.33
N ALA A 115 -20.85 8.87 26.39
CA ALA A 115 -22.29 9.12 26.43
C ALA A 115 -22.75 10.27 25.53
N ASP A 116 -21.86 11.21 25.21
CA ASP A 116 -22.13 12.37 24.36
C ASP A 116 -21.82 12.06 22.88
N GLY A 117 -21.27 10.88 22.60
CA GLY A 117 -20.95 10.41 21.25
C GLY A 117 -19.55 10.83 20.77
N ASP A 118 -18.76 11.40 21.67
CA ASP A 118 -17.36 11.73 21.42
C ASP A 118 -16.51 10.45 21.45
N PRO A 119 -15.47 10.37 20.61
CA PRO A 119 -14.62 9.18 20.54
C PRO A 119 -13.83 9.03 21.84
N ALA A 120 -13.86 7.83 22.43
CA ALA A 120 -13.21 7.51 23.70
C ALA A 120 -12.00 6.58 23.53
N LYS A 121 -11.98 5.75 22.48
CA LYS A 121 -10.85 4.90 22.06
C LYS A 121 -10.61 5.05 20.57
N PHE A 122 -9.36 5.24 20.18
CA PHE A 122 -8.90 5.22 18.80
C PHE A 122 -8.10 3.91 18.56
N PRO A 123 -8.46 3.08 17.58
CA PRO A 123 -7.65 1.93 17.21
C PRO A 123 -6.26 2.32 16.73
N LEU A 124 -5.26 1.43 16.94
CA LEU A 124 -3.85 1.64 16.59
C LEU A 124 -3.16 2.72 17.45
N PHE A 125 -1.83 2.70 17.45
CA PHE A 125 -1.00 3.51 18.36
C PHE A 125 -0.91 5.01 18.01
N TYR A 126 -1.50 5.43 16.88
CA TYR A 126 -1.17 6.73 16.28
C TYR A 126 -1.48 7.89 17.22
N ASP A 127 -2.64 7.90 17.87
CA ASP A 127 -3.02 8.98 18.77
C ASP A 127 -2.23 8.93 20.09
N ASN A 128 -2.06 7.74 20.69
CA ASN A 128 -1.27 7.58 21.91
C ASN A 128 0.17 8.09 21.74
N TYR A 129 0.75 7.91 20.54
CA TYR A 129 2.11 8.31 20.25
C TYR A 129 2.22 9.76 19.78
N PHE A 130 1.38 10.18 18.82
CA PHE A 130 1.55 11.46 18.13
C PHE A 130 0.82 12.64 18.81
N VAL A 131 -0.28 12.43 19.54
CA VAL A 131 -0.98 13.53 20.22
C VAL A 131 -0.09 14.19 21.27
N PRO A 132 0.58 13.46 22.18
CA PRO A 132 1.54 14.08 23.11
C PRO A 132 2.66 14.87 22.44
N ARG A 133 2.99 14.54 21.18
CA ARG A 133 4.04 15.18 20.37
C ARG A 133 3.53 16.36 19.53
N GLY A 134 2.27 16.74 19.69
CA GLY A 134 1.69 17.93 19.10
C GLY A 134 0.98 17.71 17.77
N TYR A 135 0.54 16.50 17.46
CA TYR A 135 -0.25 16.21 16.25
C TYR A 135 -1.72 16.05 16.60
N ALA A 136 -2.61 16.43 15.69
CA ALA A 136 -3.98 15.90 15.73
C ALA A 136 -4.01 14.57 14.97
N VAL A 137 -4.76 13.60 15.49
CA VAL A 137 -5.07 12.34 14.81
C VAL A 137 -6.54 12.31 14.47
N LEU A 138 -6.85 12.01 13.22
CA LEU A 138 -8.19 11.90 12.67
C LEU A 138 -8.43 10.46 12.22
N GLN A 139 -9.58 9.90 12.62
CA GLN A 139 -10.07 8.64 12.07
C GLN A 139 -11.37 8.90 11.33
N ALA A 140 -11.28 8.93 10.01
CA ALA A 140 -12.41 9.20 9.13
C ALA A 140 -13.07 7.89 8.71
N ASP A 141 -14.39 7.86 8.81
CA ASP A 141 -15.21 6.76 8.35
C ASP A 141 -15.43 6.93 6.84
N MET A 142 -14.97 5.99 6.02
CA MET A 142 -15.12 6.07 4.56
C MET A 142 -16.59 6.28 4.17
N ASP A 143 -16.84 7.02 3.08
CA ASP A 143 -18.17 7.26 2.52
C ASP A 143 -18.97 5.93 2.41
N GLY A 144 -20.21 5.97 2.89
CA GLY A 144 -21.13 4.83 2.95
C GLY A 144 -20.88 3.79 4.04
N THR A 145 -19.93 4.00 4.94
CA THR A 145 -19.61 3.05 6.02
C THR A 145 -19.86 3.64 7.41
N THR A 146 -20.14 2.75 8.37
CA THR A 146 -20.20 3.07 9.81
C THR A 146 -21.17 4.20 10.18
N LYS A 147 -20.68 5.42 10.44
CA LYS A 147 -21.46 6.62 10.78
C LYS A 147 -21.50 7.66 9.67
N SER A 148 -20.87 7.41 8.52
CA SER A 148 -20.97 8.26 7.33
C SER A 148 -22.23 7.94 6.54
N ASP A 149 -22.81 8.97 5.90
CA ASP A 149 -23.89 8.79 4.92
C ASP A 149 -23.37 8.10 3.64
N GLY A 150 -24.25 7.81 2.69
CA GLY A 150 -23.87 7.33 1.36
C GLY A 150 -23.74 5.81 1.22
N CYS A 151 -23.01 5.39 0.17
CA CYS A 151 -22.80 4.01 -0.22
C CYS A 151 -21.35 3.74 -0.65
N PRO A 152 -20.74 2.62 -0.20
CA PRO A 152 -19.41 2.25 -0.65
C PRO A 152 -19.44 1.82 -2.12
N THR A 153 -18.42 2.24 -2.87
CA THR A 153 -18.35 2.05 -4.33
C THR A 153 -17.17 1.18 -4.78
N SER A 154 -16.50 0.49 -3.86
CA SER A 154 -15.32 -0.36 -4.10
C SER A 154 -14.26 0.38 -4.93
N GLY A 155 -13.61 1.36 -4.29
CA GLY A 155 -12.56 2.17 -4.88
C GLY A 155 -13.02 3.29 -5.82
N GLY A 156 -14.33 3.46 -5.97
CA GLY A 156 -14.95 4.38 -6.91
C GLY A 156 -14.90 5.84 -6.45
N ALA A 157 -15.59 6.71 -7.18
CA ALA A 157 -15.54 8.15 -6.93
C ALA A 157 -16.00 8.55 -5.51
N SER A 158 -16.95 7.81 -4.92
CA SER A 158 -17.48 8.11 -3.58
C SER A 158 -16.37 7.99 -2.53
N ASP A 159 -15.78 6.81 -2.47
CA ASP A 159 -14.73 6.40 -1.53
C ASP A 159 -13.54 7.38 -1.59
N VAL A 160 -13.16 7.85 -2.78
CA VAL A 160 -12.04 8.80 -2.96
C VAL A 160 -12.41 10.23 -2.58
N LEU A 161 -13.62 10.68 -2.91
CA LEU A 161 -14.00 12.09 -2.74
C LEU A 161 -14.44 12.41 -1.31
N GLY A 162 -14.83 11.41 -0.52
CA GLY A 162 -15.05 11.51 0.92
C GLY A 162 -13.80 12.00 1.66
N GLY A 163 -12.71 11.23 1.66
CA GLY A 163 -11.43 11.61 2.28
C GLY A 163 -10.86 12.92 1.74
N LYS A 164 -11.00 13.17 0.43
CA LYS A 164 -10.60 14.45 -0.17
C LYS A 164 -11.36 15.63 0.47
N ALA A 165 -12.65 15.48 0.75
CA ALA A 165 -13.45 16.53 1.39
C ALA A 165 -12.95 16.84 2.80
N VAL A 166 -12.49 15.84 3.55
CA VAL A 166 -11.88 16.04 4.88
C VAL A 166 -10.61 16.89 4.77
N VAL A 167 -9.71 16.59 3.82
CA VAL A 167 -8.50 17.42 3.58
C VAL A 167 -8.87 18.85 3.15
N ASP A 168 -9.92 19.00 2.33
CA ASP A 168 -10.43 20.30 1.94
C ASP A 168 -11.02 21.08 3.13
N TRP A 169 -11.78 20.45 4.03
CA TRP A 169 -12.31 21.07 5.25
C TRP A 169 -11.21 21.53 6.21
N LEU A 170 -10.21 20.68 6.44
CA LEU A 170 -8.99 21.03 7.22
C LEU A 170 -8.27 22.27 6.66
N ASN A 171 -8.53 22.62 5.40
CA ASN A 171 -7.96 23.78 4.74
C ASN A 171 -9.01 24.82 4.32
N GLY A 172 -10.21 24.80 4.90
CA GLY A 172 -11.26 25.82 4.69
C GLY A 172 -11.92 25.81 3.31
N ARG A 173 -11.90 24.67 2.60
CA ARG A 173 -12.47 24.50 1.24
C ARG A 173 -13.68 23.57 1.18
N ALA A 174 -14.02 22.91 2.28
CA ALA A 174 -15.27 22.16 2.45
C ALA A 174 -15.94 22.57 3.78
N LYS A 175 -17.22 22.22 3.93
CA LYS A 175 -17.99 22.48 5.15
C LYS A 175 -17.93 21.26 6.05
N ALA A 176 -18.00 21.49 7.36
CA ALA A 176 -18.32 20.45 8.32
C ALA A 176 -19.31 20.96 9.36
N PHE A 177 -19.98 20.04 10.03
CA PHE A 177 -21.01 20.30 11.02
C PHE A 177 -20.69 19.57 12.33
N ASP A 178 -20.96 20.23 13.46
CA ASP A 178 -20.88 19.60 14.79
C ASP A 178 -22.11 18.74 15.09
N ALA A 179 -22.17 18.17 16.29
CA ALA A 179 -23.27 17.35 16.79
C ALA A 179 -24.64 18.05 16.74
N ASP A 180 -24.66 19.38 16.88
CA ASP A 180 -25.89 20.20 16.83
C ASP A 180 -26.27 20.60 15.38
N GLY A 181 -25.50 20.15 14.38
CA GLY A 181 -25.69 20.49 12.97
C GLY A 181 -25.22 21.91 12.63
N LYS A 182 -24.46 22.56 13.49
CA LYS A 182 -23.92 23.90 13.24
C LYS A 182 -22.60 23.78 12.47
N GLN A 183 -22.42 24.64 11.48
CA GLN A 183 -21.21 24.66 10.69
C GLN A 183 -19.98 25.06 11.54
N VAL A 184 -18.90 24.29 11.42
CA VAL A 184 -17.64 24.49 12.13
C VAL A 184 -16.43 24.52 11.17
N GLU A 185 -15.40 25.25 11.57
CA GLU A 185 -14.15 25.39 10.84
C GLU A 185 -13.00 24.73 11.60
N ALA A 186 -12.08 24.07 10.90
CA ALA A 186 -10.86 23.49 11.48
C ALA A 186 -9.81 24.57 11.83
N SER A 187 -10.20 25.57 12.61
CA SER A 187 -9.33 26.73 12.89
C SER A 187 -8.06 26.36 13.67
N TRP A 188 -8.03 25.19 14.31
CA TRP A 188 -6.93 24.68 15.15
C TRP A 188 -5.77 24.05 14.37
N THR A 189 -5.93 23.72 13.09
CA THR A 189 -4.86 23.08 12.29
C THR A 189 -3.95 24.10 11.61
N ASN A 190 -2.71 23.68 11.29
CA ASN A 190 -1.83 24.42 10.38
C ASN A 190 -2.06 24.09 8.89
N GLY A 191 -3.03 23.22 8.59
CA GLY A 191 -3.45 22.84 7.22
C GLY A 191 -2.61 21.75 6.56
N ARG A 192 -1.55 21.25 7.22
CA ARG A 192 -0.71 20.15 6.72
C ARG A 192 -1.23 18.82 7.24
N THR A 193 -1.59 17.94 6.31
CA THR A 193 -2.18 16.63 6.57
C THR A 193 -1.27 15.53 6.02
N ALA A 194 -1.13 14.45 6.79
CA ALA A 194 -0.71 13.15 6.28
C ALA A 194 -1.90 12.19 6.23
N MET A 195 -1.90 11.26 5.28
CA MET A 195 -2.76 10.07 5.33
C MET A 195 -1.93 8.81 5.52
N ILE A 196 -2.42 7.85 6.29
CA ILE A 196 -1.74 6.58 6.58
C ILE A 196 -2.79 5.48 6.69
N GLY A 197 -2.40 4.24 6.36
CA GLY A 197 -3.22 3.08 6.67
C GLY A 197 -2.80 1.83 5.89
N LYS A 198 -3.25 0.67 6.37
CA LYS A 198 -3.06 -0.65 5.74
C LYS A 198 -4.23 -1.06 4.88
N SER A 199 -3.94 -1.68 3.73
CA SER A 199 -4.94 -2.25 2.84
C SER A 199 -5.79 -1.15 2.21
N TYR A 200 -7.12 -1.24 2.31
CA TYR A 200 -8.03 -0.22 1.80
C TYR A 200 -7.77 1.16 2.40
N ASP A 201 -7.38 1.30 3.67
CA ASP A 201 -7.00 2.58 4.24
C ASP A 201 -5.81 3.22 3.49
N GLY A 202 -4.80 2.39 3.17
CA GLY A 202 -3.66 2.81 2.34
C GLY A 202 -4.04 3.07 0.90
N THR A 203 -5.03 2.35 0.38
CA THR A 203 -5.63 2.54 -0.94
C THR A 203 -6.32 3.90 -1.04
N LEU A 204 -7.08 4.30 -0.01
CA LEU A 204 -7.70 5.62 0.09
C LEU A 204 -6.64 6.72 0.17
N ALA A 205 -5.56 6.51 0.92
CA ALA A 205 -4.42 7.43 0.94
C ALA A 205 -3.80 7.62 -0.46
N ASN A 206 -3.58 6.53 -1.22
CA ASN A 206 -3.15 6.61 -2.62
C ASN A 206 -4.14 7.41 -3.48
N ALA A 207 -5.42 7.08 -3.38
CA ALA A 207 -6.48 7.66 -4.20
C ALA A 207 -6.64 9.17 -3.96
N VAL A 208 -6.72 9.59 -2.69
CA VAL A 208 -6.84 11.00 -2.30
C VAL A 208 -5.60 11.78 -2.75
N ALA A 209 -4.40 11.23 -2.59
CA ALA A 209 -3.17 11.85 -3.11
C ALA A 209 -3.20 12.04 -4.62
N ALA A 210 -3.73 11.05 -5.35
CA ALA A 210 -3.89 11.07 -6.80
C ALA A 210 -4.98 12.04 -7.29
N THR A 211 -5.75 12.67 -6.39
CA THR A 211 -6.61 13.82 -6.76
C THR A 211 -5.85 15.14 -6.88
N GLY A 212 -4.65 15.23 -6.27
CA GLY A 212 -3.86 16.46 -6.17
C GLY A 212 -4.40 17.47 -5.16
N VAL A 213 -5.17 17.01 -4.16
CA VAL A 213 -5.75 17.87 -3.12
C VAL A 213 -4.66 18.66 -2.38
N LYS A 214 -4.90 19.95 -2.15
CA LYS A 214 -3.95 20.84 -1.48
C LYS A 214 -3.99 20.63 0.03
N GLY A 215 -2.84 20.67 0.69
CA GLY A 215 -2.74 20.47 2.14
C GLY A 215 -2.45 19.02 2.54
N LEU A 216 -2.63 18.04 1.63
CA LEU A 216 -2.05 16.71 1.80
C LEU A 216 -0.55 16.77 1.45
N GLU A 217 0.28 16.73 2.48
CA GLU A 217 1.74 16.89 2.36
C GLU A 217 2.45 15.56 2.18
N THR A 218 1.91 14.48 2.75
CA THR A 218 2.49 13.15 2.60
C THR A 218 1.46 12.04 2.80
N ILE A 219 1.71 10.87 2.22
CA ILE A 219 0.98 9.65 2.50
C ILE A 219 1.92 8.51 2.91
N VAL A 220 1.39 7.59 3.71
CA VAL A 220 2.07 6.37 4.16
C VAL A 220 1.19 5.14 3.82
N PRO A 221 1.12 4.75 2.54
CA PRO A 221 0.33 3.60 2.12
C PRO A 221 1.03 2.29 2.51
N ILE A 222 0.34 1.44 3.28
CA ILE A 222 0.81 0.12 3.72
C ILE A 222 0.02 -0.95 2.96
N SER A 223 0.68 -1.79 2.15
CA SER A 223 0.02 -2.81 1.30
C SER A 223 -1.23 -2.28 0.59
N ALA A 224 -1.06 -1.22 -0.19
CA ALA A 224 -2.16 -0.44 -0.76
C ALA A 224 -2.41 -0.74 -2.24
N ILE A 225 -3.69 -0.78 -2.62
CA ILE A 225 -4.13 -0.88 -4.00
C ILE A 225 -3.87 0.48 -4.70
N SER A 226 -3.52 0.42 -5.98
CA SER A 226 -3.38 1.57 -6.87
C SER A 226 -4.20 1.44 -8.16
N SER A 227 -4.70 0.25 -8.48
CA SER A 227 -5.72 -0.02 -9.50
C SER A 227 -6.57 -1.19 -9.06
N TRP A 228 -7.88 -1.00 -8.93
CA TRP A 228 -8.80 -2.05 -8.47
C TRP A 228 -8.95 -3.19 -9.48
N TYR A 229 -8.77 -2.91 -10.77
CA TYR A 229 -8.68 -3.98 -11.79
C TYR A 229 -7.56 -4.96 -11.45
N ASP A 230 -6.37 -4.47 -11.11
CA ASP A 230 -5.22 -5.32 -10.78
C ASP A 230 -5.33 -5.99 -9.38
N TYR A 231 -6.34 -5.63 -8.59
CA TYR A 231 -6.63 -6.27 -7.32
C TYR A 231 -7.43 -7.55 -7.55
N SER A 232 -8.52 -7.46 -8.32
CA SER A 232 -9.39 -8.61 -8.64
C SER A 232 -8.99 -9.38 -9.91
N ARG A 233 -8.05 -8.85 -10.71
CA ARG A 233 -7.64 -9.40 -12.02
C ARG A 233 -6.14 -9.30 -12.27
N MET A 234 -5.68 -10.03 -13.28
CA MET A 234 -4.34 -9.87 -13.85
C MET A 234 -4.39 -10.13 -15.36
N ASN A 235 -4.11 -9.11 -16.15
CA ASN A 235 -4.00 -9.18 -17.61
C ASN A 235 -5.15 -9.93 -18.31
N GLY A 236 -6.41 -9.60 -17.98
CA GLY A 236 -7.61 -10.27 -18.51
C GLY A 236 -8.08 -11.46 -17.67
N THR A 237 -7.25 -12.03 -16.80
CA THR A 237 -7.65 -13.17 -15.96
C THR A 237 -8.29 -12.71 -14.65
N LEU A 238 -9.34 -13.40 -14.21
CA LEU A 238 -10.08 -13.14 -12.96
C LEU A 238 -9.56 -13.99 -11.78
N PHE A 239 -9.39 -13.34 -10.61
CA PHE A 239 -9.07 -14.01 -9.35
C PHE A 239 -10.34 -14.45 -8.63
N THR A 240 -11.28 -13.55 -8.38
CA THR A 240 -12.53 -13.84 -7.67
C THR A 240 -13.74 -13.24 -8.39
N ARG A 241 -14.82 -14.03 -8.55
CA ARG A 241 -16.11 -13.55 -9.10
C ARG A 241 -16.90 -12.80 -8.04
N GLY A 242 -17.54 -11.71 -8.42
CA GLY A 242 -18.35 -10.88 -7.52
C GLY A 242 -17.50 -10.15 -6.48
N GLU A 243 -16.25 -9.83 -6.80
CA GLU A 243 -15.32 -9.25 -5.82
C GLU A 243 -15.76 -7.83 -5.44
N GLU A 244 -16.10 -6.98 -6.40
CA GLU A 244 -16.34 -5.56 -6.10
C GLU A 244 -17.65 -5.32 -5.33
N ASP A 245 -18.72 -6.04 -5.66
CA ASP A 245 -19.97 -6.00 -4.89
C ASP A 245 -19.82 -6.71 -3.54
N GLY A 246 -19.07 -7.80 -3.48
CA GLY A 246 -18.76 -8.50 -2.22
C GLY A 246 -17.96 -7.67 -1.23
N LEU A 247 -16.98 -6.90 -1.71
CA LEU A 247 -16.21 -5.96 -0.89
C LEU A 247 -17.07 -4.83 -0.34
N ALA A 248 -17.89 -4.22 -1.20
CA ALA A 248 -18.83 -3.19 -0.78
C ALA A 248 -19.82 -3.72 0.27
N ASP A 249 -20.34 -4.95 0.09
CA ASP A 249 -21.24 -5.60 1.06
C ASP A 249 -20.54 -5.92 2.39
N THR A 250 -19.25 -6.27 2.33
CA THR A 250 -18.46 -6.57 3.53
C THR A 250 -18.32 -5.35 4.43
N VAL A 251 -18.14 -4.15 3.85
CA VAL A 251 -17.90 -2.90 4.59
C VAL A 251 -19.17 -2.08 4.87
N ASP A 252 -20.25 -2.32 4.15
CA ASP A 252 -21.54 -1.70 4.43
C ASP A 252 -22.26 -2.42 5.59
N THR A 253 -22.23 -1.83 6.78
CA THR A 253 -22.93 -2.37 7.96
C THR A 253 -24.40 -1.96 8.04
N ASP A 254 -24.89 -1.16 7.10
CA ASP A 254 -26.29 -0.70 7.07
C ASP A 254 -27.25 -1.74 6.45
N PRO A 255 -28.57 -1.54 6.60
CA PRO A 255 -29.53 -2.42 5.95
C PRO A 255 -29.31 -2.48 4.42
N PRO A 256 -29.26 -3.67 3.79
CA PRO A 256 -28.91 -3.84 2.37
C PRO A 256 -29.78 -3.04 1.37
N ALA A 257 -30.96 -2.60 1.79
CA ALA A 257 -31.82 -1.75 0.97
C ALA A 257 -31.23 -0.36 0.69
N LYS A 258 -30.32 0.15 1.53
CA LYS A 258 -29.64 1.45 1.38
C LYS A 258 -28.88 1.50 0.05
N CYS A 259 -28.01 0.51 -0.17
CA CYS A 259 -27.10 0.49 -1.33
C CYS A 259 -27.47 -0.52 -2.42
N ALA A 260 -28.72 -1.02 -2.45
CA ALA A 260 -29.14 -2.04 -3.42
C ALA A 260 -28.92 -1.63 -4.89
N ALA A 261 -29.07 -0.35 -5.21
CA ALA A 261 -28.82 0.16 -6.57
C ALA A 261 -27.31 0.20 -6.89
N VAL A 262 -26.48 0.64 -5.95
CA VAL A 262 -25.02 0.67 -6.08
C VAL A 262 -24.48 -0.75 -6.22
N GLN A 263 -24.95 -1.69 -5.42
CA GLN A 263 -24.58 -3.11 -5.52
C GLN A 263 -24.88 -3.71 -6.90
N GLN A 264 -26.03 -3.39 -7.49
CA GLN A 264 -26.35 -3.82 -8.86
C GLN A 264 -25.41 -3.20 -9.90
N GLN A 265 -24.96 -1.96 -9.69
CA GLN A 265 -24.01 -1.29 -10.58
C GLN A 265 -22.60 -1.89 -10.46
N LEU A 266 -22.13 -2.20 -9.25
CA LEU A 266 -20.86 -2.91 -9.01
C LEU A 266 -20.87 -4.28 -9.69
N ALA A 267 -21.92 -5.06 -9.41
CA ALA A 267 -22.09 -6.40 -9.97
C ALA A 267 -22.07 -6.42 -11.50
N ALA A 268 -22.71 -5.43 -12.13
CA ALA A 268 -22.75 -5.30 -13.58
C ALA A 268 -21.46 -4.69 -14.17
N GLY A 269 -20.86 -3.71 -13.49
CA GLY A 269 -19.73 -2.93 -13.98
C GLY A 269 -18.41 -3.68 -14.01
N GLN A 270 -18.19 -4.58 -13.04
CA GLN A 270 -16.96 -5.37 -12.96
C GLN A 270 -16.77 -6.35 -14.13
N ASP A 271 -17.86 -6.68 -14.85
CA ASP A 271 -17.88 -7.48 -16.09
C ASP A 271 -17.13 -8.82 -16.01
N ASP A 272 -17.42 -9.60 -14.98
CA ASP A 272 -16.84 -10.94 -14.74
C ASP A 272 -17.05 -11.96 -15.87
N ALA A 273 -17.96 -11.66 -16.80
CA ALA A 273 -18.18 -12.51 -17.96
C ALA A 273 -17.05 -12.41 -18.99
N THR A 274 -16.39 -11.25 -19.08
CA THR A 274 -15.32 -10.99 -20.05
C THR A 274 -13.94 -10.95 -19.40
N GLY A 275 -13.85 -10.40 -18.19
CA GLY A 275 -12.58 -10.09 -17.53
C GLY A 275 -11.83 -8.88 -18.09
N ASP A 276 -12.43 -8.18 -19.05
CA ASP A 276 -11.83 -7.06 -19.75
C ASP A 276 -11.87 -5.77 -18.90
N TYR A 277 -10.88 -4.91 -19.12
CA TYR A 277 -10.85 -3.56 -18.57
C TYR A 277 -11.87 -2.67 -19.32
N ASN A 278 -12.61 -1.84 -18.59
CA ASN A 278 -13.68 -1.03 -19.14
C ASN A 278 -13.78 0.33 -18.39
N ALA A 279 -14.84 1.10 -18.63
CA ALA A 279 -15.01 2.42 -18.00
C ALA A 279 -15.22 2.36 -16.47
N PHE A 280 -15.80 1.26 -15.96
CA PHE A 280 -15.96 1.04 -14.52
C PHE A 280 -14.59 0.91 -13.83
N TRP A 281 -13.67 0.18 -14.46
CA TRP A 281 -12.30 0.04 -13.98
C TRP A 281 -11.48 1.33 -14.13
N ALA A 282 -11.71 2.12 -15.19
CA ALA A 282 -11.04 3.40 -15.41
C ALA A 282 -11.36 4.45 -14.32
N GLU A 283 -12.52 4.37 -13.67
CA GLU A 283 -12.85 5.20 -12.51
C GLU A 283 -12.04 4.84 -11.27
N ARG A 284 -11.71 3.56 -11.12
CA ARG A 284 -11.05 2.93 -9.97
C ARG A 284 -9.56 2.67 -10.21
N ASP A 285 -8.97 3.40 -11.16
CA ASP A 285 -7.54 3.38 -11.42
C ASP A 285 -6.92 4.69 -10.95
N TYR A 286 -6.03 4.62 -9.97
CA TYR A 286 -5.42 5.83 -9.41
C TYR A 286 -4.12 6.21 -10.12
N ARG A 287 -3.63 5.33 -11.00
CA ARG A 287 -2.41 5.53 -11.77
C ARG A 287 -2.69 6.44 -12.95
N ASP A 288 -3.76 6.19 -13.69
CA ASP A 288 -4.12 6.95 -14.90
C ASP A 288 -5.64 7.07 -15.17
N GLY A 289 -6.47 6.90 -14.14
CA GLY A 289 -7.92 6.89 -14.27
C GLY A 289 -8.60 8.26 -14.34
N THR A 290 -9.93 8.23 -14.22
CA THR A 290 -10.79 9.41 -14.45
C THR A 290 -10.98 10.26 -13.18
N VAL A 291 -11.00 9.63 -12.00
CA VAL A 291 -11.13 10.32 -10.71
C VAL A 291 -9.76 10.75 -10.20
N ALA A 292 -8.80 9.84 -10.23
CA ALA A 292 -7.47 10.02 -9.67
C ALA A 292 -6.39 9.68 -10.70
N ASP A 293 -5.24 10.34 -10.62
CA ASP A 293 -4.16 10.25 -11.60
C ASP A 293 -2.82 10.54 -10.93
N VAL A 294 -1.83 9.65 -11.12
CA VAL A 294 -0.50 9.78 -10.51
C VAL A 294 0.18 11.11 -10.83
N ARG A 295 -0.12 11.71 -11.99
CA ARG A 295 0.44 13.00 -12.44
C ARG A 295 -0.02 14.18 -11.56
N LYS A 296 -1.08 14.00 -10.78
CA LYS A 296 -1.59 14.99 -9.83
C LYS A 296 -0.97 14.85 -8.44
N VAL A 297 -0.23 13.77 -8.17
CA VAL A 297 0.37 13.53 -6.85
C VAL A 297 1.46 14.56 -6.58
N HIS A 298 1.29 15.31 -5.49
CA HIS A 298 2.28 16.24 -4.96
C HIS A 298 2.77 15.85 -3.56
N ALA A 299 1.95 15.08 -2.83
CA ALA A 299 2.29 14.57 -1.51
C ALA A 299 3.49 13.62 -1.60
N ALA A 300 4.41 13.71 -0.63
CA ALA A 300 5.50 12.76 -0.51
C ALA A 300 4.98 11.38 -0.10
N VAL A 301 5.64 10.29 -0.50
CA VAL A 301 5.13 8.92 -0.27
C VAL A 301 6.13 8.07 0.50
N PHE A 302 5.75 7.56 1.67
CA PHE A 302 6.47 6.48 2.35
C PHE A 302 5.67 5.18 2.25
N ALA A 303 5.97 4.38 1.22
CA ALA A 303 5.23 3.14 0.96
C ALA A 303 5.79 1.96 1.75
N THR A 304 4.93 1.01 2.09
CA THR A 304 5.36 -0.32 2.54
C THR A 304 4.56 -1.41 1.82
N GLN A 305 5.18 -2.56 1.59
CA GLN A 305 4.55 -3.68 0.89
C GLN A 305 5.23 -5.00 1.26
N GLY A 306 4.44 -6.02 1.59
CA GLY A 306 4.91 -7.41 1.60
C GLY A 306 5.09 -7.92 0.18
N LEU A 307 6.29 -8.39 -0.17
CA LEU A 307 6.57 -8.92 -1.51
C LEU A 307 5.98 -10.31 -1.75
N ASN A 308 5.51 -10.97 -0.69
CA ASN A 308 4.76 -12.21 -0.76
C ASN A 308 3.27 -12.02 -0.41
N ASP A 309 2.79 -10.77 -0.38
CA ASP A 309 1.37 -10.43 -0.21
C ASP A 309 0.56 -10.87 -1.44
N LEU A 310 -0.27 -11.90 -1.27
CA LEU A 310 -1.14 -12.42 -2.33
C LEU A 310 -2.56 -11.83 -2.28
N ASN A 311 -2.87 -11.06 -1.23
CA ASN A 311 -4.09 -10.28 -1.11
C ASN A 311 -3.93 -9.00 -1.94
N VAL A 312 -3.22 -8.00 -1.40
CA VAL A 312 -2.84 -6.80 -2.13
C VAL A 312 -1.50 -7.03 -2.83
N LYS A 313 -1.60 -7.67 -3.99
CA LYS A 313 -0.48 -8.09 -4.83
C LYS A 313 0.58 -6.99 -5.00
N PRO A 314 1.89 -7.30 -4.89
CA PRO A 314 2.95 -6.28 -4.89
C PRO A 314 3.13 -5.57 -6.23
N SER A 315 2.47 -6.01 -7.31
CA SER A 315 2.33 -5.25 -8.54
C SER A 315 1.65 -3.90 -8.32
N GLN A 316 0.70 -3.82 -7.37
CA GLN A 316 0.03 -2.58 -6.95
C GLN A 316 1.04 -1.52 -6.50
N PHE A 317 1.95 -1.93 -5.62
CA PHE A 317 3.06 -1.09 -5.18
C PHE A 317 4.03 -0.81 -6.32
N SER A 318 4.53 -1.82 -7.06
CA SER A 318 5.65 -1.62 -7.98
C SER A 318 5.32 -0.69 -9.16
N THR A 319 4.10 -0.78 -9.69
CA THR A 319 3.61 0.08 -10.78
C THR A 319 3.41 1.50 -10.27
N TRP A 320 2.77 1.66 -9.11
CA TRP A 320 2.59 2.95 -8.45
C TRP A 320 3.92 3.62 -8.13
N TRP A 321 4.85 2.88 -7.53
CA TRP A 321 6.17 3.33 -7.18
C TRP A 321 6.91 3.88 -8.40
N SER A 322 6.92 3.12 -9.50
CA SER A 322 7.57 3.53 -10.74
C SER A 322 6.94 4.81 -11.31
N ALA A 323 5.60 4.89 -11.34
CA ALA A 323 4.88 6.06 -11.81
C ALA A 323 5.17 7.31 -10.96
N LEU A 324 5.22 7.18 -9.63
CA LEU A 324 5.62 8.27 -8.72
C LEU A 324 7.05 8.75 -9.00
N ALA A 325 7.96 7.84 -9.35
CA ALA A 325 9.34 8.17 -9.72
C ALA A 325 9.38 9.10 -10.93
N GLU A 326 8.58 8.80 -11.95
CA GLU A 326 8.50 9.57 -13.19
C GLU A 326 7.97 10.98 -12.95
N GLN A 327 7.09 11.15 -11.95
CA GLN A 327 6.58 12.45 -11.53
C GLN A 327 7.55 13.20 -10.58
N GLY A 328 8.67 12.58 -10.19
CA GLY A 328 9.65 13.19 -9.28
C GLY A 328 9.14 13.33 -7.84
N VAL A 329 8.15 12.54 -7.44
CA VAL A 329 7.58 12.58 -6.08
C VAL A 329 8.64 12.18 -5.05
N PRO A 330 8.87 12.97 -3.98
CA PRO A 330 9.71 12.58 -2.87
C PRO A 330 9.16 11.31 -2.22
N ARG A 331 9.98 10.25 -2.14
CA ARG A 331 9.48 8.93 -1.77
C ARG A 331 10.50 8.10 -1.00
N LYS A 332 10.02 7.24 -0.09
CA LYS A 332 10.76 6.22 0.70
C LYS A 332 9.97 4.89 0.65
N VAL A 333 10.64 3.75 0.81
CA VAL A 333 9.97 2.44 0.82
C VAL A 333 10.58 1.42 1.78
N TRP A 334 9.73 0.63 2.43
CA TRP A 334 10.08 -0.62 3.12
C TRP A 334 9.41 -1.81 2.41
N LEU A 335 10.20 -2.84 2.07
CA LEU A 335 9.70 -4.06 1.42
C LEU A 335 10.06 -5.28 2.25
N SER A 336 9.07 -6.04 2.66
CA SER A 336 9.26 -7.24 3.48
C SER A 336 9.02 -8.53 2.69
N GLN A 337 9.38 -9.67 3.29
CA GLN A 337 9.06 -11.00 2.78
C GLN A 337 7.76 -11.57 3.38
N TYR A 338 7.02 -10.77 4.16
CA TYR A 338 5.71 -11.14 4.72
C TYR A 338 4.60 -11.11 3.65
N GLY A 339 3.43 -11.63 4.02
CA GLY A 339 2.17 -11.40 3.29
C GLY A 339 1.54 -10.04 3.64
N HIS A 340 0.26 -10.02 3.99
CA HIS A 340 -0.53 -8.79 4.21
C HIS A 340 -0.38 -8.19 5.63
N VAL A 341 0.87 -8.00 6.06
CA VAL A 341 1.25 -7.63 7.44
C VAL A 341 1.61 -6.14 7.57
N ASP A 342 1.19 -5.51 8.67
CA ASP A 342 1.54 -4.13 9.01
C ASP A 342 3.00 -4.00 9.51
N PRO A 343 3.78 -2.99 9.13
CA PRO A 343 5.11 -2.73 9.70
C PRO A 343 5.12 -2.41 11.19
N PHE A 344 3.98 -2.10 11.81
CA PHE A 344 3.89 -2.11 13.26
C PHE A 344 4.03 -3.52 13.85
N ASP A 345 3.72 -4.56 13.07
CA ASP A 345 3.81 -5.97 13.44
C ASP A 345 5.08 -6.67 12.92
N TYR A 346 6.01 -5.91 12.31
CA TYR A 346 7.38 -6.35 12.08
C TYR A 346 8.37 -5.18 12.23
N ARG A 347 9.46 -5.35 12.98
CA ARG A 347 10.40 -4.24 13.26
C ARG A 347 9.75 -2.98 13.87
N ARG A 348 8.74 -3.18 14.75
CA ARG A 348 7.92 -2.14 15.40
C ARG A 348 8.68 -0.89 15.83
N ASP A 349 9.70 -0.99 16.68
CA ASP A 349 10.46 0.17 17.17
C ASP A 349 11.06 0.99 16.02
N ALA A 350 11.69 0.31 15.06
CA ALA A 350 12.27 0.96 13.89
C ALA A 350 11.20 1.61 13.00
N TRP A 351 10.01 1.01 12.91
CA TRP A 351 8.88 1.56 12.16
C TRP A 351 8.39 2.85 12.81
N VAL A 352 8.10 2.83 14.11
CA VAL A 352 7.64 4.00 14.88
C VAL A 352 8.64 5.15 14.77
N ASP A 353 9.94 4.87 14.96
CA ASP A 353 11.01 5.87 14.85
C ASP A 353 11.09 6.48 13.44
N THR A 354 10.99 5.64 12.40
CA THR A 354 11.10 6.09 11.00
C THR A 354 9.86 6.89 10.59
N LEU A 355 8.68 6.43 10.99
CA LEU A 355 7.41 7.10 10.75
C LEU A 355 7.35 8.46 11.44
N HIS A 356 7.82 8.53 12.69
CA HIS A 356 7.91 9.79 13.43
C HIS A 356 8.82 10.80 12.74
N GLN A 357 10.03 10.39 12.35
CA GLN A 357 10.93 11.27 11.60
C GLN A 357 10.35 11.73 10.25
N TRP A 358 9.60 10.85 9.57
CA TRP A 358 8.92 11.19 8.33
C TRP A 358 7.84 12.27 8.54
N PHE A 359 6.97 12.11 9.54
CA PHE A 359 5.96 13.10 9.87
C PHE A 359 6.55 14.40 10.40
N ASP A 360 7.58 14.36 11.23
CA ASP A 360 8.32 15.55 11.66
C ASP A 360 8.83 16.37 10.46
N HIS A 361 9.38 15.69 9.46
CA HIS A 361 9.90 16.31 8.25
C HIS A 361 8.82 17.00 7.42
N TRP A 362 7.72 16.29 7.13
CA TRP A 362 6.71 16.79 6.19
C TRP A 362 5.68 17.71 6.84
N LEU A 363 5.29 17.42 8.09
CA LEU A 363 4.18 18.08 8.77
C LEU A 363 4.64 19.22 9.67
N TRP A 364 5.68 19.02 10.48
CA TRP A 364 6.26 20.07 11.32
C TRP A 364 7.39 20.84 10.65
N ARG A 365 7.95 20.32 9.55
CA ARG A 365 9.15 20.87 8.88
C ARG A 365 10.38 20.86 9.78
N VAL A 366 10.48 19.88 10.67
CA VAL A 366 11.66 19.65 11.50
C VAL A 366 12.80 19.16 10.60
N PRO A 367 13.97 19.84 10.60
CA PRO A 367 15.12 19.37 9.85
C PRO A 367 15.65 18.03 10.39
N ASN A 368 15.69 17.01 9.55
CA ASN A 368 16.31 15.72 9.83
C ASN A 368 16.97 15.15 8.55
N ASP A 369 17.44 13.92 8.58
CA ASP A 369 18.12 13.25 7.46
C ASP A 369 17.26 12.18 6.76
N ILE A 370 15.95 12.10 7.02
CA ILE A 370 15.09 11.04 6.49
C ILE A 370 15.15 10.92 4.95
N LEU A 371 15.24 12.05 4.24
CA LEU A 371 15.39 12.11 2.77
C LEU A 371 16.83 12.00 2.27
N ARG A 372 17.83 12.10 3.16
CA ARG A 372 19.25 11.98 2.83
C ARG A 372 19.76 10.54 2.94
N ARG A 373 19.08 9.71 3.75
CA ARG A 373 19.35 8.27 3.85
C ARG A 373 18.94 7.54 2.56
N PRO A 374 19.40 6.30 2.35
CA PRO A 374 18.94 5.50 1.23
C PRO A 374 17.42 5.27 1.30
N ARG A 375 16.82 5.15 0.11
CA ARG A 375 15.37 5.19 -0.05
C ARG A 375 14.68 3.90 0.35
N ALA A 376 15.32 2.76 0.12
CA ALA A 376 14.69 1.46 0.22
C ALA A 376 15.35 0.63 1.32
N ASP A 377 14.53 0.11 2.22
CA ASP A 377 14.89 -0.98 3.13
C ASP A 377 14.16 -2.22 2.65
N VAL A 378 14.89 -3.30 2.39
CA VAL A 378 14.36 -4.51 1.73
C VAL A 378 14.77 -5.74 2.51
N GLU A 379 13.81 -6.57 2.89
CA GLU A 379 14.03 -7.88 3.49
C GLU A 379 14.40 -8.90 2.40
N ILE A 380 15.55 -9.56 2.56
CA ILE A 380 16.11 -10.53 1.61
C ILE A 380 16.15 -11.96 2.17
N GLY A 381 15.65 -12.14 3.39
CA GLY A 381 15.54 -13.39 4.15
C GLY A 381 14.93 -13.10 5.52
N PRO A 382 14.53 -14.12 6.32
CA PRO A 382 13.86 -13.90 7.61
C PRO A 382 14.67 -12.97 8.52
N ASP A 383 14.12 -11.81 8.88
CA ASP A 383 14.77 -10.76 9.69
C ASP A 383 16.10 -10.22 9.12
N GLN A 384 16.37 -10.45 7.83
CA GLN A 384 17.58 -10.01 7.15
C GLN A 384 17.27 -8.89 6.18
N TRP A 385 17.69 -7.67 6.55
CA TRP A 385 17.38 -6.46 5.80
C TRP A 385 18.62 -5.84 5.16
N VAL A 386 18.46 -5.33 3.95
CA VAL A 386 19.44 -4.49 3.27
C VAL A 386 18.86 -3.11 3.02
N THR A 387 19.70 -2.09 3.22
CA THR A 387 19.38 -0.72 2.89
C THR A 387 20.05 -0.35 1.57
N GLN A 388 19.29 0.19 0.62
CA GLN A 388 19.76 0.50 -0.72
C GLN A 388 19.19 1.81 -1.27
N LYS A 389 19.85 2.36 -2.29
CA LYS A 389 19.55 3.70 -2.82
C LYS A 389 18.14 3.82 -3.40
N ASP A 390 17.61 2.76 -3.99
CA ASP A 390 16.26 2.72 -4.57
C ASP A 390 15.78 1.27 -4.69
N TRP A 391 14.50 1.07 -4.99
CA TRP A 391 13.96 -0.21 -5.45
C TRP A 391 13.28 -0.03 -6.82
N PRO A 392 13.44 -0.97 -7.78
CA PRO A 392 14.37 -2.11 -7.75
C PRO A 392 15.83 -1.67 -7.54
N ALA A 393 16.70 -2.61 -7.18
CA ALA A 393 18.12 -2.28 -6.95
C ALA A 393 18.69 -1.53 -8.17
N PRO A 394 19.30 -0.33 -8.03
CA PRO A 394 19.68 0.50 -9.19
C PRO A 394 20.66 -0.15 -10.18
N ALA A 395 21.38 -1.18 -9.72
CA ALA A 395 22.29 -1.96 -10.54
C ALA A 395 21.70 -3.32 -10.96
N ALA A 396 20.40 -3.55 -10.80
CA ALA A 396 19.75 -4.72 -11.37
C ALA A 396 19.85 -4.68 -12.90
N ALA A 397 20.15 -5.82 -13.51
CA ALA A 397 20.29 -5.96 -14.96
C ALA A 397 19.50 -7.18 -15.46
N PRO A 398 18.90 -7.12 -16.66
CA PRO A 398 18.11 -8.22 -17.18
C PRO A 398 18.99 -9.44 -17.52
N VAL A 399 18.58 -10.61 -17.06
CA VAL A 399 19.15 -11.91 -17.45
C VAL A 399 18.00 -12.79 -17.94
N THR A 400 18.09 -13.25 -19.19
CA THR A 400 17.05 -14.10 -19.78
C THR A 400 17.44 -15.57 -19.70
N PHE A 401 16.50 -16.38 -19.21
CA PHE A 401 16.58 -17.83 -19.14
C PHE A 401 15.60 -18.44 -20.13
N HIS A 402 16.08 -19.39 -20.92
CA HIS A 402 15.39 -20.02 -22.02
C HIS A 402 15.14 -21.51 -21.74
N PRO A 403 13.93 -22.03 -22.04
CA PRO A 403 13.62 -23.44 -21.88
C PRO A 403 14.25 -24.29 -23.00
N GLY A 404 14.77 -25.46 -22.64
CA GLY A 404 15.33 -26.48 -23.52
C GLY A 404 14.41 -27.69 -23.72
N ALA A 405 14.53 -28.38 -24.86
CA ALA A 405 13.70 -29.53 -25.19
C ALA A 405 13.91 -30.75 -24.27
N ASP A 406 14.99 -30.76 -23.50
CA ASP A 406 15.35 -31.76 -22.51
C ASP A 406 14.84 -31.43 -21.09
N GLY A 407 14.04 -30.36 -20.94
CA GLY A 407 13.56 -29.89 -19.63
C GLY A 407 14.55 -28.98 -18.90
N SER A 408 15.64 -28.58 -19.55
CA SER A 408 16.59 -27.61 -18.98
C SER A 408 16.08 -26.17 -19.08
N LEU A 409 16.58 -25.32 -18.19
CA LEU A 409 16.46 -23.87 -18.23
C LEU A 409 17.88 -23.27 -18.21
N GLY A 410 18.23 -22.44 -19.18
CA GLY A 410 19.60 -21.92 -19.30
C GLY A 410 19.71 -20.61 -20.09
N LEU A 411 20.92 -20.08 -20.25
CA LEU A 411 21.15 -18.80 -20.96
C LEU A 411 21.19 -18.95 -22.50
N ALA A 412 21.35 -20.17 -23.00
CA ALA A 412 21.36 -20.44 -24.44
C ALA A 412 19.93 -20.61 -24.96
N ALA A 413 19.65 -20.06 -26.14
CA ALA A 413 18.33 -20.23 -26.77
C ALA A 413 18.01 -21.72 -26.99
N GLY A 414 16.81 -22.11 -26.59
CA GLY A 414 16.28 -23.45 -26.84
C GLY A 414 15.83 -23.67 -28.29
N SER A 415 15.45 -24.91 -28.60
CA SER A 415 14.82 -25.27 -29.87
C SER A 415 13.76 -26.35 -29.65
N GLY A 416 12.82 -26.50 -30.58
CA GLY A 416 11.70 -27.44 -30.45
C GLY A 416 10.44 -26.80 -29.89
N THR A 417 9.51 -27.65 -29.45
CA THR A 417 8.17 -27.24 -29.00
C THR A 417 7.78 -28.04 -27.76
N GLY A 418 7.34 -27.35 -26.72
CA GLY A 418 6.63 -27.96 -25.58
C GLY A 418 5.12 -27.77 -25.74
N THR A 419 4.32 -28.70 -25.23
CA THR A 419 2.86 -28.62 -25.28
C THR A 419 2.23 -29.00 -23.94
N TYR A 420 1.22 -28.24 -23.52
CA TYR A 420 0.34 -28.59 -22.40
C TYR A 420 -1.12 -28.21 -22.75
N THR A 421 -2.06 -28.67 -21.94
CA THR A 421 -3.48 -28.27 -22.06
C THR A 421 -3.80 -27.32 -20.92
N ASP A 422 -4.48 -26.21 -21.21
CA ASP A 422 -5.03 -25.34 -20.20
C ASP A 422 -6.14 -26.07 -19.41
N THR A 423 -5.80 -26.48 -18.20
CA THR A 423 -6.67 -27.14 -17.22
C THR A 423 -6.43 -26.49 -15.86
N ALA A 424 -7.47 -26.46 -15.01
CA ALA A 424 -7.30 -26.05 -13.62
C ALA A 424 -6.23 -26.93 -12.95
N LEU A 425 -5.17 -26.30 -12.45
CA LEU A 425 -4.03 -26.97 -11.84
C LEU A 425 -3.60 -26.17 -10.61
N ALA A 426 -3.51 -26.86 -9.48
CA ALA A 426 -3.02 -26.25 -8.24
C ALA A 426 -1.49 -26.11 -8.25
N GLU A 427 -0.97 -25.07 -7.59
CA GLU A 427 0.46 -24.74 -7.53
C GLU A 427 1.30 -25.89 -6.96
N ASP A 428 0.82 -26.58 -5.91
CA ASP A 428 1.51 -27.72 -5.29
C ASP A 428 1.82 -28.85 -6.30
N THR A 429 0.83 -29.19 -7.11
CA THR A 429 0.95 -30.16 -8.20
C THR A 429 1.81 -29.58 -9.32
N ALA A 430 1.62 -28.29 -9.65
CA ALA A 430 2.37 -27.58 -10.67
C ALA A 430 3.87 -27.47 -10.37
N VAL A 431 4.32 -27.58 -9.12
CA VAL A 431 5.74 -27.52 -8.74
C VAL A 431 6.31 -28.85 -8.21
N SER A 432 5.51 -29.90 -8.11
CA SER A 432 6.01 -31.24 -7.73
C SER A 432 6.79 -31.92 -8.86
N ALA A 433 7.79 -32.75 -8.55
CA ALA A 433 8.52 -33.62 -9.50
C ALA A 433 8.83 -32.96 -10.88
N PRO A 434 9.54 -31.81 -10.92
CA PRO A 434 9.74 -31.00 -12.13
C PRO A 434 10.44 -31.73 -13.29
N GLU A 435 11.15 -32.83 -13.01
CA GLU A 435 11.76 -33.69 -14.02
C GLU A 435 10.78 -34.66 -14.71
N THR A 436 9.52 -34.68 -14.27
CA THR A 436 8.49 -35.60 -14.78
C THR A 436 7.37 -34.88 -15.52
N THR A 437 6.79 -35.57 -16.50
CA THR A 437 5.60 -35.10 -17.20
C THR A 437 4.40 -35.13 -16.26
N VAL A 438 3.84 -33.95 -15.98
CA VAL A 438 2.57 -33.76 -15.28
C VAL A 438 1.59 -33.09 -16.25
N PRO A 439 0.37 -33.63 -16.42
CA PRO A 439 -0.65 -32.99 -17.25
C PRO A 439 -0.93 -31.55 -16.81
N GLY A 440 -1.15 -30.65 -17.78
CA GLY A 440 -1.51 -29.25 -17.50
C GLY A 440 -0.33 -28.29 -17.34
N ARG A 441 0.93 -28.77 -17.40
CA ARG A 441 2.11 -27.89 -17.28
C ARG A 441 3.26 -28.25 -18.23
N LEU A 442 4.18 -27.30 -18.38
CA LEU A 442 5.57 -27.53 -18.79
C LEU A 442 6.50 -27.05 -17.67
N ALA A 443 7.57 -27.78 -17.34
CA ALA A 443 8.52 -27.40 -16.32
C ALA A 443 9.95 -27.45 -16.87
N TYR A 444 10.73 -26.40 -16.59
CA TYR A 444 12.12 -26.28 -17.03
C TYR A 444 12.99 -25.85 -15.84
N THR A 445 14.09 -26.56 -15.59
CA THR A 445 14.94 -26.33 -14.40
C THR A 445 16.40 -26.04 -14.77
N THR A 446 17.05 -25.15 -14.03
CA THR A 446 18.48 -24.92 -14.19
C THR A 446 19.30 -26.05 -13.57
N PRO A 447 20.58 -26.20 -13.94
CA PRO A 447 21.60 -26.76 -13.04
C PRO A 447 21.63 -26.01 -11.70
N PRO A 448 22.25 -26.57 -10.64
CA PRO A 448 22.36 -25.86 -9.37
C PRO A 448 23.19 -24.58 -9.56
N LEU A 449 22.78 -23.49 -8.90
CA LEU A 449 23.50 -22.22 -8.95
C LEU A 449 24.88 -22.36 -8.30
N ALA A 450 25.93 -21.80 -8.92
CA ALA A 450 27.27 -21.77 -8.33
C ALA A 450 27.39 -20.76 -7.18
N HIS A 451 26.59 -19.71 -7.23
CA HIS A 451 26.58 -18.59 -6.29
C HIS A 451 25.14 -18.10 -6.08
N ASP A 452 24.90 -17.38 -4.99
CA ASP A 452 23.62 -16.72 -4.75
C ASP A 452 23.26 -15.79 -5.92
N LEU A 453 22.01 -15.84 -6.39
CA LEU A 453 21.46 -14.97 -7.42
C LEU A 453 20.32 -14.15 -6.82
N ARG A 454 20.51 -12.83 -6.70
CA ARG A 454 19.49 -11.92 -6.17
C ARG A 454 18.64 -11.32 -7.30
N LEU A 455 17.37 -11.68 -7.34
CA LEU A 455 16.31 -11.01 -8.10
C LEU A 455 15.93 -9.72 -7.37
N SER A 456 15.78 -8.60 -8.10
CA SER A 456 15.23 -7.35 -7.56
C SER A 456 14.44 -6.63 -8.64
N GLY A 457 13.11 -6.67 -8.56
CA GLY A 457 12.18 -6.10 -9.52
C GLY A 457 11.20 -7.13 -10.09
N THR A 458 10.67 -6.84 -11.27
CA THR A 458 9.61 -7.65 -11.89
C THR A 458 10.16 -8.59 -12.96
N PRO A 459 10.07 -9.93 -12.77
CA PRO A 459 10.32 -10.88 -13.85
C PRO A 459 9.33 -10.71 -15.00
N LYS A 460 9.82 -10.92 -16.22
CA LYS A 460 9.05 -10.77 -17.45
C LYS A 460 9.07 -12.03 -18.29
N VAL A 461 7.90 -12.53 -18.67
CA VAL A 461 7.76 -13.73 -19.47
C VAL A 461 7.48 -13.33 -20.92
N SER A 462 8.19 -13.95 -21.86
CA SER A 462 7.96 -13.78 -23.30
C SER A 462 7.90 -15.16 -23.94
N LEU A 463 6.78 -15.50 -24.56
CA LEU A 463 6.57 -16.79 -25.21
C LEU A 463 6.16 -16.63 -26.67
N SER A 464 6.53 -17.60 -27.50
CA SER A 464 5.91 -17.83 -28.81
C SER A 464 4.93 -18.98 -28.72
N VAL A 465 3.63 -18.69 -28.80
CA VAL A 465 2.55 -19.65 -28.57
C VAL A 465 1.71 -19.89 -29.81
N ARG A 466 1.21 -21.12 -29.95
CA ARG A 466 0.19 -21.52 -30.92
C ARG A 466 -0.90 -22.28 -30.18
N LEU A 467 -2.14 -21.83 -30.31
CA LEU A 467 -3.31 -22.42 -29.66
C LEU A 467 -4.15 -23.21 -30.67
N ASP A 468 -4.91 -24.20 -30.21
CA ASP A 468 -5.97 -24.87 -30.98
C ASP A 468 -7.36 -24.21 -30.82
N LYS A 469 -7.48 -23.29 -29.86
CA LYS A 469 -8.66 -22.45 -29.59
C LYS A 469 -8.34 -20.96 -29.73
N PRO A 470 -9.36 -20.08 -29.78
CA PRO A 470 -9.15 -18.64 -29.91
C PRO A 470 -8.48 -17.96 -28.71
N THR A 471 -8.55 -18.56 -27.53
CA THR A 471 -7.80 -18.09 -26.36
C THR A 471 -7.44 -19.23 -25.42
N ALA A 472 -6.57 -18.94 -24.47
CA ALA A 472 -6.15 -19.79 -23.36
C ALA A 472 -5.67 -18.89 -22.21
N ASN A 473 -5.83 -19.36 -20.98
CA ASN A 473 -5.10 -18.78 -19.86
C ASN A 473 -3.65 -19.24 -19.93
N LEU A 474 -2.74 -18.30 -19.73
CA LEU A 474 -1.30 -18.52 -19.73
C LEU A 474 -0.74 -18.07 -18.39
N GLY A 475 -0.36 -19.04 -17.56
CA GLY A 475 0.31 -18.81 -16.29
C GLY A 475 1.80 -19.14 -16.36
N ALA A 476 2.60 -18.41 -15.59
CA ALA A 476 4.00 -18.71 -15.38
C ALA A 476 4.37 -18.57 -13.90
N LEU A 477 5.02 -19.60 -13.37
CA LEU A 477 5.58 -19.63 -12.02
C LEU A 477 7.11 -19.64 -12.13
N LEU A 478 7.75 -18.71 -11.42
CA LEU A 478 9.18 -18.72 -11.14
C LEU A 478 9.39 -19.42 -9.80
N VAL A 479 10.13 -20.52 -9.80
CA VAL A 479 10.25 -21.40 -8.63
C VAL A 479 11.70 -21.52 -8.19
N ASP A 480 11.92 -21.49 -6.88
CA ASP A 480 13.17 -21.87 -6.22
C ASP A 480 13.07 -23.30 -5.70
N TYR A 481 13.95 -24.19 -6.16
CA TYR A 481 14.11 -25.53 -5.60
C TYR A 481 15.40 -25.63 -4.78
N GLY A 482 15.24 -25.83 -3.48
CA GLY A 482 16.31 -25.95 -2.50
C GLY A 482 15.76 -25.89 -1.09
N THR A 483 16.25 -26.75 -0.20
CA THR A 483 15.84 -26.73 1.21
C THR A 483 16.31 -25.44 1.87
N ASP A 484 15.38 -24.65 2.38
CA ASP A 484 15.70 -23.39 3.05
C ASP A 484 14.67 -23.03 4.12
N THR A 485 15.12 -22.23 5.09
CA THR A 485 14.27 -21.56 6.07
C THR A 485 13.79 -20.24 5.49
N ARG A 486 12.48 -20.11 5.31
CA ARG A 486 11.82 -18.96 4.66
C ARG A 486 10.79 -18.37 5.60
N VAL A 487 10.40 -17.12 5.38
CA VAL A 487 9.22 -16.52 6.02
C VAL A 487 8.00 -17.34 5.61
N ASP A 488 7.17 -17.75 6.57
CA ASP A 488 5.98 -18.58 6.33
C ASP A 488 4.78 -17.74 5.83
N TYR A 489 4.97 -17.08 4.69
CA TYR A 489 3.97 -16.14 4.15
C TYR A 489 2.67 -16.81 3.69
N LEU A 490 2.68 -18.12 3.45
CA LEU A 490 1.49 -18.91 3.12
C LEU A 490 0.77 -19.42 4.39
N GLY A 491 1.43 -19.39 5.55
CA GLY A 491 0.83 -19.74 6.83
C GLY A 491 -0.27 -18.76 7.23
N GLY A 492 -1.12 -19.15 8.18
CA GLY A 492 -2.28 -18.34 8.59
C GLY A 492 -1.95 -16.99 9.24
N GLY A 493 -0.69 -16.79 9.67
CA GLY A 493 -0.17 -15.50 10.14
C GLY A 493 0.61 -14.71 9.09
N GLU A 494 0.63 -15.18 7.83
CA GLU A 494 1.27 -14.52 6.70
C GLU A 494 2.73 -14.12 6.94
N GLY A 495 3.45 -15.00 7.64
CA GLY A 495 4.86 -14.85 7.96
C GLY A 495 5.15 -14.23 9.32
N VAL A 496 4.13 -13.96 10.13
CA VAL A 496 4.31 -13.50 11.52
C VAL A 496 3.52 -14.34 12.53
N LYS A 497 3.97 -14.28 13.78
CA LYS A 497 3.35 -14.92 14.93
C LYS A 497 3.16 -13.93 16.08
N THR A 498 1.91 -13.77 16.50
CA THR A 498 1.53 -12.97 17.66
C THR A 498 1.84 -13.69 18.98
N LEU A 499 2.43 -12.97 19.93
CA LEU A 499 2.82 -13.46 21.25
C LEU A 499 1.88 -12.95 22.36
N ASP A 500 1.84 -13.65 23.49
CA ASP A 500 1.06 -13.26 24.68
C ASP A 500 1.66 -12.08 25.47
N THR A 501 2.81 -11.57 25.07
CA THR A 501 3.46 -10.42 25.70
C THR A 501 3.20 -9.15 24.92
N GLU A 502 3.19 -8.00 25.58
CA GLU A 502 2.91 -6.70 24.96
C GLU A 502 4.10 -5.73 25.14
N ASP A 503 4.19 -4.72 24.28
CA ASP A 503 4.95 -3.49 24.49
C ASP A 503 4.08 -2.27 24.16
N CYS A 504 4.43 -1.13 24.74
CA CYS A 504 3.59 0.06 24.68
C CYS A 504 4.28 1.20 23.93
N HIS A 505 3.54 1.86 23.05
CA HIS A 505 4.02 2.91 22.15
C HIS A 505 3.15 4.16 22.28
N GLY A 506 3.32 4.90 23.38
CA GLY A 506 2.57 6.12 23.64
C GLY A 506 2.07 6.23 25.07
N GLU A 507 1.20 7.21 25.31
CA GLU A 507 0.50 7.38 26.58
C GLU A 507 -0.85 6.65 26.57
N SER A 508 -1.23 6.05 27.70
CA SER A 508 -2.52 5.38 27.88
C SER A 508 -3.47 6.20 28.75
N THR A 509 -4.78 6.00 28.55
CA THR A 509 -5.84 6.31 29.50
C THR A 509 -6.41 5.03 30.11
N ALA A 510 -7.50 5.14 30.88
CA ALA A 510 -8.22 3.98 31.40
C ALA A 510 -9.08 3.25 30.35
N VAL A 511 -9.40 3.92 29.22
CA VAL A 511 -10.28 3.39 28.16
C VAL A 511 -9.49 3.02 26.91
N ASP A 512 -8.39 3.72 26.67
CA ASP A 512 -7.53 3.58 25.51
C ASP A 512 -6.09 3.33 25.95
N ASP A 513 -5.57 2.14 25.67
CA ASP A 513 -4.24 1.74 26.09
C ASP A 513 -3.29 1.60 24.91
N ALA A 514 -2.07 2.11 25.07
CA ALA A 514 -1.07 2.15 24.01
C ALA A 514 -0.26 0.84 23.90
N CYS A 515 -0.76 -0.29 24.41
CA CYS A 515 -0.01 -1.53 24.56
C CYS A 515 -0.49 -2.60 23.58
N TYR A 516 0.43 -3.14 22.78
CA TYR A 516 0.11 -4.05 21.68
C TYR A 516 0.89 -5.35 21.81
N ARG A 517 0.27 -6.44 21.38
CA ARG A 517 0.88 -7.77 21.35
C ARG A 517 2.16 -7.73 20.54
N LYS A 518 3.21 -8.31 21.08
CA LYS A 518 4.48 -8.47 20.38
C LYS A 518 4.30 -9.47 19.26
N VAL A 519 4.94 -9.20 18.15
CA VAL A 519 4.90 -10.03 16.96
C VAL A 519 6.33 -10.42 16.58
N VAL A 520 6.52 -11.66 16.16
CA VAL A 520 7.82 -12.19 15.70
C VAL A 520 7.65 -12.83 14.33
N THR A 521 8.74 -12.87 13.57
CA THR A 521 8.79 -13.58 12.28
C THR A 521 8.49 -15.05 12.46
N ASP A 522 7.53 -15.56 11.70
CA ASP A 522 7.25 -16.99 11.59
C ASP A 522 7.95 -17.56 10.35
N THR A 523 8.49 -18.76 10.49
CA THR A 523 9.32 -19.36 9.45
C THR A 523 8.96 -20.81 9.21
N VAL A 524 9.11 -21.23 7.95
CA VAL A 524 8.93 -22.60 7.51
C VAL A 524 10.20 -23.10 6.83
N THR A 525 10.54 -24.37 7.06
CA THR A 525 11.56 -25.04 6.25
C THR A 525 10.87 -25.74 5.09
N SER A 526 11.20 -25.36 3.86
CA SER A 526 10.61 -25.92 2.65
C SER A 526 11.69 -26.28 1.63
N ASP A 527 11.42 -27.27 0.78
CA ASP A 527 12.28 -27.65 -0.35
C ASP A 527 11.97 -26.85 -1.62
N VAL A 528 10.87 -26.10 -1.62
CA VAL A 528 10.36 -25.35 -2.77
C VAL A 528 9.74 -24.03 -2.36
N ASN A 529 9.88 -23.00 -3.21
CA ASN A 529 9.17 -21.74 -3.06
C ASN A 529 8.72 -21.21 -4.43
N VAL A 530 7.45 -20.79 -4.54
CA VAL A 530 6.95 -20.05 -5.71
C VAL A 530 7.33 -18.59 -5.53
N VAL A 531 8.46 -18.18 -6.11
CA VAL A 531 9.06 -16.87 -5.90
C VAL A 531 8.26 -15.75 -6.56
N ALA A 532 7.75 -16.00 -7.76
CA ALA A 532 6.89 -15.07 -8.48
C ALA A 532 5.92 -15.82 -9.39
N ARG A 533 4.75 -15.22 -9.63
CA ARG A 533 3.68 -15.78 -10.46
C ARG A 533 3.06 -14.70 -11.33
N GLY A 534 2.56 -15.06 -12.51
CA GLY A 534 1.91 -14.10 -13.40
C GLY A 534 1.04 -14.79 -14.43
N TYR A 535 -0.10 -14.17 -14.73
CA TYR A 535 -1.13 -14.73 -15.58
C TYR A 535 -1.52 -13.75 -16.70
N LEU A 536 -1.98 -14.30 -17.82
CA LEU A 536 -2.44 -13.56 -19.00
C LEU A 536 -3.56 -14.36 -19.70
N ASP A 537 -4.67 -13.70 -20.02
CA ASP A 537 -5.59 -14.21 -21.04
C ASP A 537 -4.99 -13.88 -22.41
N ALA A 538 -4.73 -14.92 -23.23
CA ALA A 538 -4.03 -14.76 -24.50
C ALA A 538 -4.72 -13.77 -25.47
N GLN A 539 -6.04 -13.61 -25.38
CA GLN A 539 -6.76 -12.62 -26.20
C GLN A 539 -6.44 -11.17 -25.78
N ASN A 540 -6.04 -10.94 -24.53
CA ASN A 540 -5.69 -9.62 -23.99
C ASN A 540 -4.22 -9.21 -24.19
N ARG A 541 -3.42 -10.02 -24.89
CA ARG A 541 -1.97 -9.78 -25.13
C ARG A 541 -1.60 -8.40 -25.70
N LEU A 542 -2.56 -7.68 -26.30
CA LEU A 542 -2.35 -6.36 -26.91
C LEU A 542 -3.08 -5.24 -26.16
N SER A 543 -4.11 -5.55 -25.38
CA SER A 543 -5.00 -4.57 -24.73
C SER A 543 -5.90 -5.27 -23.72
N LEU A 544 -6.05 -4.68 -22.54
CA LEU A 544 -6.99 -5.15 -21.53
C LEU A 544 -8.45 -4.82 -21.87
N SER A 545 -8.71 -3.81 -22.71
CA SER A 545 -10.06 -3.33 -23.04
C SER A 545 -10.55 -3.69 -24.44
N ARG A 546 -9.67 -4.26 -25.27
CA ARG A 546 -9.97 -4.66 -26.65
C ARG A 546 -9.39 -6.05 -26.90
N PRO A 547 -10.10 -7.12 -26.53
CA PRO A 547 -9.61 -8.48 -26.72
C PRO A 547 -9.38 -8.74 -28.22
N ALA A 548 -8.31 -9.46 -28.52
CA ALA A 548 -7.91 -9.82 -29.87
C ALA A 548 -7.71 -11.35 -29.95
N PRO A 549 -8.78 -12.15 -30.02
CA PRO A 549 -8.67 -13.61 -30.06
C PRO A 549 -7.67 -14.11 -31.11
N LEU A 550 -6.92 -15.15 -30.76
CA LEU A 550 -5.92 -15.76 -31.62
C LEU A 550 -6.60 -16.59 -32.72
N THR A 551 -5.94 -16.69 -33.87
CA THR A 551 -6.34 -17.66 -34.91
C THR A 551 -5.77 -19.03 -34.56
N PRO A 552 -6.60 -20.08 -34.37
CA PRO A 552 -6.10 -21.41 -34.10
C PRO A 552 -5.05 -21.88 -35.12
N GLY A 553 -3.98 -22.50 -34.63
CA GLY A 553 -2.88 -23.00 -35.44
C GLY A 553 -1.86 -21.95 -35.92
N ARG A 554 -2.10 -20.64 -35.69
CA ARG A 554 -1.12 -19.59 -35.98
C ARG A 554 -0.27 -19.28 -34.74
N ALA A 555 1.02 -19.04 -34.95
CA ALA A 555 1.94 -18.63 -33.89
C ALA A 555 1.81 -17.12 -33.60
N TYR A 556 1.86 -16.77 -32.31
CA TYR A 556 1.82 -15.41 -31.80
C TYR A 556 2.91 -15.23 -30.74
N GLY A 557 3.50 -14.03 -30.67
CA GLY A 557 4.28 -13.61 -29.52
C GLY A 557 3.35 -13.07 -28.43
N VAL A 558 3.55 -13.53 -27.21
CA VAL A 558 2.84 -13.05 -26.01
C VAL A 558 3.87 -12.67 -24.95
N THR A 559 3.57 -11.64 -24.16
CA THR A 559 4.49 -11.13 -23.15
C THR A 559 3.69 -10.50 -22.03
N TRP A 560 4.07 -10.82 -20.80
CA TRP A 560 3.46 -10.25 -19.60
C TRP A 560 4.49 -10.25 -18.46
N ASP A 561 4.21 -9.43 -17.45
CA ASP A 561 5.01 -9.35 -16.23
C ASP A 561 4.42 -10.28 -15.17
N THR A 562 5.29 -10.89 -14.35
CA THR A 562 4.85 -11.58 -13.12
C THR A 562 4.68 -10.58 -11.99
N LEU A 563 4.30 -11.04 -10.80
CA LEU A 563 4.45 -10.25 -9.59
C LEU A 563 5.93 -9.89 -9.35
N PRO A 564 6.22 -8.66 -8.90
CA PRO A 564 7.57 -8.23 -8.54
C PRO A 564 8.07 -8.92 -7.28
N GLN A 565 9.40 -9.01 -7.15
CA GLN A 565 10.02 -9.65 -5.99
C GLN A 565 11.44 -9.09 -5.74
N ASP A 566 11.93 -9.22 -4.51
CA ASP A 566 13.34 -9.08 -4.15
C ASP A 566 13.79 -10.32 -3.37
N TYR A 567 14.35 -11.31 -4.07
CA TYR A 567 14.57 -12.66 -3.55
C TYR A 567 15.95 -13.18 -3.92
N THR A 568 16.58 -13.89 -2.99
CA THR A 568 17.89 -14.51 -3.21
C THR A 568 17.75 -16.01 -3.41
N PHE A 569 17.96 -16.48 -4.64
CA PHE A 569 18.15 -17.89 -4.92
C PHE A 569 19.55 -18.30 -4.46
N LYS A 570 19.65 -19.17 -3.45
CA LYS A 570 20.94 -19.48 -2.82
C LYS A 570 21.81 -20.38 -3.69
N ALA A 571 23.12 -20.31 -3.51
CA ALA A 571 24.06 -21.26 -4.12
C ALA A 571 23.64 -22.71 -3.82
N GLY A 572 23.67 -23.57 -4.84
CA GLY A 572 23.20 -24.95 -4.78
C GLY A 572 21.71 -25.13 -5.09
N HIS A 573 20.89 -24.07 -5.01
CA HIS A 573 19.48 -24.14 -5.41
C HIS A 573 19.34 -24.16 -6.94
N ARG A 574 18.14 -24.48 -7.42
CA ARG A 574 17.79 -24.47 -8.84
C ARG A 574 16.64 -23.51 -9.09
N LEU A 575 16.80 -22.70 -10.14
CA LEU A 575 15.72 -21.87 -10.68
C LEU A 575 14.84 -22.72 -11.59
N ALA A 576 13.54 -22.49 -11.60
CA ALA A 576 12.66 -23.10 -12.59
C ALA A 576 11.61 -22.16 -13.15
N LEU A 577 11.28 -22.40 -14.41
CA LEU A 577 10.13 -21.82 -15.10
C LEU A 577 9.10 -22.92 -15.28
N VAL A 578 7.96 -22.77 -14.61
CA VAL A 578 6.80 -23.64 -14.79
C VAL A 578 5.74 -22.86 -15.55
N LEU A 579 5.30 -23.37 -16.70
CA LEU A 579 4.21 -22.82 -17.49
C LEU A 579 2.94 -23.63 -17.24
N ILE A 580 1.84 -22.95 -16.94
CA ILE A 580 0.54 -23.56 -16.64
C ILE A 580 -0.59 -22.86 -17.40
N GLY A 581 -1.79 -23.42 -17.32
CA GLY A 581 -3.02 -22.80 -17.78
C GLY A 581 -3.66 -21.96 -16.67
N THR A 582 -4.91 -22.29 -16.33
CA THR A 582 -5.61 -21.79 -15.15
C THR A 582 -4.99 -22.32 -13.85
N ASP A 583 -4.68 -21.39 -12.95
CA ASP A 583 -4.21 -21.68 -11.60
C ASP A 583 -5.38 -21.86 -10.65
N ASP A 584 -5.63 -23.09 -10.22
CA ASP A 584 -6.79 -23.40 -9.40
C ASP A 584 -6.72 -22.78 -8.01
N ASP A 585 -5.54 -22.36 -7.53
CA ASP A 585 -5.38 -21.86 -6.16
C ASP A 585 -5.76 -20.39 -6.00
N VAL A 586 -5.56 -19.60 -7.07
CA VAL A 586 -5.73 -18.14 -7.04
C VAL A 586 -6.75 -17.62 -8.04
N GLN A 587 -7.15 -18.39 -9.06
CA GLN A 587 -8.14 -17.98 -10.05
C GLN A 587 -9.49 -18.68 -9.85
N SER A 588 -10.57 -17.96 -10.14
CA SER A 588 -11.95 -18.47 -10.21
C SER A 588 -12.45 -18.67 -11.64
N GLU A 589 -11.52 -18.60 -12.60
CA GLU A 589 -11.81 -18.83 -14.01
C GLU A 589 -11.99 -20.30 -14.35
N HIS A 590 -12.78 -20.55 -15.39
CA HIS A 590 -12.86 -21.87 -15.98
C HIS A 590 -11.74 -22.05 -17.00
N ALA A 591 -10.97 -23.11 -16.84
CA ALA A 591 -9.95 -23.47 -17.82
C ALA A 591 -10.54 -23.61 -19.21
N THR A 592 -9.86 -23.05 -20.21
CA THR A 592 -10.36 -23.01 -21.58
C THR A 592 -10.32 -24.38 -22.25
N GLY A 593 -9.52 -25.32 -21.74
CA GLY A 593 -9.23 -26.61 -22.35
C GLY A 593 -8.46 -26.47 -23.67
N ALA A 594 -7.78 -25.35 -23.91
CA ALA A 594 -6.98 -25.15 -25.10
C ALA A 594 -5.66 -25.90 -25.01
N THR A 595 -5.21 -26.47 -26.12
CA THR A 595 -3.85 -26.99 -26.25
C THR A 595 -2.90 -25.83 -26.55
N VAL A 596 -1.98 -25.56 -25.63
CA VAL A 596 -0.96 -24.52 -25.74
C VAL A 596 0.34 -25.16 -26.25
N SER A 597 0.73 -24.84 -27.49
CA SER A 597 2.05 -25.20 -28.04
C SER A 597 3.01 -24.01 -27.88
N VAL A 598 4.09 -24.18 -27.13
CA VAL A 598 5.14 -23.17 -26.91
C VAL A 598 6.35 -23.50 -27.76
N ALA A 599 6.71 -22.64 -28.70
CA ALA A 599 7.99 -22.76 -29.40
C ALA A 599 9.11 -22.34 -28.45
N LEU A 600 10.07 -23.23 -28.18
CA LEU A 600 11.14 -22.98 -27.21
C LEU A 600 12.14 -21.94 -27.72
N ALA A 601 12.33 -21.88 -29.03
CA ALA A 601 13.10 -20.83 -29.68
C ALA A 601 12.39 -19.48 -29.52
N GLY A 602 13.07 -18.52 -28.89
CA GLY A 602 12.54 -17.17 -28.67
C GLY A 602 11.56 -17.06 -27.50
N SER A 603 11.38 -18.13 -26.71
CA SER A 603 10.65 -18.10 -25.44
C SER A 603 11.60 -18.03 -24.25
N GLY A 604 11.16 -17.46 -23.13
CA GLY A 604 11.94 -17.40 -21.90
C GLY A 604 11.36 -16.48 -20.84
N ILE A 605 12.03 -16.44 -19.70
CA ILE A 605 11.77 -15.52 -18.60
C ILE A 605 12.99 -14.63 -18.37
N THR A 606 12.77 -13.32 -18.22
CA THR A 606 13.82 -12.33 -17.98
C THR A 606 13.72 -11.83 -16.55
N LEU A 607 14.80 -11.98 -15.78
CA LEU A 607 14.89 -11.58 -14.39
C LEU A 607 15.76 -10.32 -14.24
N PRO A 608 15.33 -9.30 -13.49
CA PRO A 608 16.22 -8.21 -13.08
C PRO A 608 17.15 -8.67 -11.94
N VAL A 609 18.41 -8.97 -12.26
CA VAL A 609 19.40 -9.53 -11.31
C VAL A 609 20.31 -8.46 -10.74
N ALA A 610 20.34 -8.34 -9.42
CA ALA A 610 21.17 -7.41 -8.67
C ALA A 610 22.62 -7.94 -8.47
N PRO A 611 23.65 -7.06 -8.39
CA PRO A 611 25.02 -7.46 -8.05
C PRO A 611 25.12 -8.02 -6.62
N PRO A 612 26.17 -8.80 -6.28
CA PRO A 612 27.38 -9.08 -7.08
C PRO A 612 27.19 -10.20 -8.12
N ALA A 613 26.05 -10.87 -8.12
CA ALA A 613 25.75 -12.05 -8.93
C ALA A 613 25.40 -11.73 -10.39
N ARG A 614 26.19 -10.88 -11.04
CA ARG A 614 26.13 -10.74 -12.50
C ARG A 614 27.06 -11.80 -13.10
N PRO A 615 26.56 -12.94 -13.59
CA PRO A 615 27.41 -13.93 -14.21
C PRO A 615 28.02 -13.35 -15.50
N ALA A 616 29.34 -13.42 -15.64
CA ALA A 616 30.04 -13.01 -16.87
C ALA A 616 29.83 -14.02 -18.02
N SER A 617 29.40 -15.25 -17.72
CA SER A 617 29.05 -16.33 -18.65
C SER A 617 28.15 -17.38 -17.97
N ALA A 618 27.54 -18.28 -18.75
CA ALA A 618 26.78 -19.42 -18.21
C ALA A 618 27.62 -20.34 -17.31
N GLU A 619 28.90 -20.54 -17.66
CA GLU A 619 29.87 -21.33 -16.89
C GLU A 619 30.18 -20.74 -15.50
N ALA A 620 29.95 -19.43 -15.32
CA ALA A 620 30.11 -18.75 -14.04
C ALA A 620 28.82 -18.74 -13.19
N LEU A 621 27.67 -19.05 -13.77
CA LEU A 621 26.38 -19.03 -13.09
C LEU A 621 26.02 -20.38 -12.46
N PHE A 622 26.37 -21.47 -13.13
CA PHE A 622 25.93 -22.81 -12.77
C PHE A 622 27.09 -23.66 -12.22
N ALA A 623 26.83 -24.37 -11.13
CA ALA A 623 27.71 -25.41 -10.62
C ALA A 623 27.59 -26.68 -11.49
N PRO A 624 28.59 -27.58 -11.46
CA PRO A 624 28.52 -28.85 -12.16
C PRO A 624 27.22 -29.60 -11.83
N GLU A 625 26.57 -30.11 -12.87
CA GLU A 625 25.32 -30.82 -12.68
C GLU A 625 25.57 -32.21 -12.07
N HIS A 626 24.82 -32.50 -11.01
CA HIS A 626 24.71 -33.81 -10.39
C HIS A 626 23.27 -34.31 -10.53
N THR A 627 23.07 -35.64 -10.47
CA THR A 627 21.73 -36.23 -10.45
C THR A 627 20.94 -35.63 -9.29
N TRP A 628 19.82 -35.01 -9.63
CA TRP A 628 18.92 -34.36 -8.69
C TRP A 628 17.49 -34.73 -9.06
N HIS A 629 16.67 -34.93 -8.02
CA HIS A 629 15.25 -35.16 -8.14
C HIS A 629 14.56 -34.06 -7.34
N GLY A 630 13.59 -33.39 -7.97
CA GLY A 630 12.82 -32.41 -7.24
C GLY A 630 11.86 -33.07 -6.23
N PRO A 631 11.23 -32.28 -5.37
CA PRO A 631 10.31 -32.81 -4.37
C PRO A 631 9.15 -33.55 -5.07
N ALA A 632 9.05 -34.86 -4.84
CA ALA A 632 8.03 -35.70 -5.48
C ALA A 632 6.61 -35.39 -4.96
N ARG A 633 6.51 -34.77 -3.78
CA ARG A 633 5.28 -34.26 -3.18
C ARG A 633 5.60 -32.89 -2.61
N VAL A 634 4.69 -31.96 -2.86
CA VAL A 634 4.72 -30.61 -2.34
C VAL A 634 3.36 -30.37 -1.70
N ASP A 635 3.35 -29.71 -0.55
CA ASP A 635 2.14 -29.27 0.14
C ASP A 635 2.30 -27.77 0.38
N LEU A 636 1.55 -26.96 -0.35
CA LEU A 636 1.54 -25.51 -0.21
C LEU A 636 0.21 -25.11 0.43
N PRO A 637 0.22 -24.36 1.55
CA PRO A 637 -1.01 -23.77 2.04
C PRO A 637 -1.64 -22.91 0.94
N ARG A 638 -2.97 -23.00 0.81
CA ARG A 638 -3.70 -22.24 -0.20
C ARG A 638 -3.79 -20.78 0.23
N PRO A 639 -3.49 -19.82 -0.66
CA PRO A 639 -3.76 -18.42 -0.38
C PRO A 639 -5.25 -18.22 -0.06
N HIS A 640 -5.54 -17.29 0.86
CA HIS A 640 -6.92 -16.86 1.06
C HIS A 640 -7.46 -16.23 -0.23
N ARG A 641 -8.64 -16.66 -0.68
CA ARG A 641 -9.29 -16.16 -1.91
C ARG A 641 -10.27 -15.00 -1.67
N SER A 642 -10.50 -14.66 -0.40
CA SER A 642 -11.48 -13.67 0.05
C SER A 642 -10.82 -12.61 0.90
N PHE A 643 -11.35 -11.40 0.81
CA PHE A 643 -11.05 -10.31 1.72
C PHE A 643 -11.35 -10.70 3.18
N HIS A 644 -10.41 -10.47 4.10
CA HIS A 644 -10.58 -10.65 5.54
C HIS A 644 -10.00 -9.47 6.31
#